data_AF-A0A2D2C6Q1-F1
#
_entry.id   AF-A0A2D2C6Q1-F1
#
_cell.length_a   1.000
_cell.length_b   1.000
_cell.length_c   1.000
_cell.angle_alpha   90.00
_cell.angle_beta   90.00
_cell.angle_gamma   90.00
#
_symmetry.space_group_name_H-M   'P 1'
#
loop_
_entity.id
_entity.type
_entity.pdbx_description
1 polymer ?
#
loop_
_entity_poly.entity_id
_entity_poly.type
_entity_poly.pdbx_seq_one_letter_code
_entity_poly.pdbx_strand_id
1 'polypeptide(L)'
;MLAGQPIDLTNCDREPIHIPGSIQPHGCLLACDHAMRQVLHHSANAAAMLKLDGAPVGRFLAEVIGGEASHALGNALSVALTGTVPQPATLFGVEINGRMLDVTAHRFDERTIIEFEPATPLPGPVLGMARTVIGRLRAAETPERLIQQAALLLQAQLGYDRVMVYELGPDGAGKVVAEAKRDCHESFRGQYFPASDIPRQARALYLRNPIRVIGDVSFAPVPILPGAQDRPLDLSYAHLRSVSPIHCEYLRNMGVAASMSVSIILDGALWGLIACHHYAPRVLSMAERAAAEMVGEFFSMQLDTLRRRRARNAEIVARRALDDLMVDASRSDDAADTLRSRLPQLAELIAAEGVGLWFDGEWTPLGNAPGRDLVGPLLRLAQDSPDGQVFHTDRLMDHLPDAPALTAQIAGVLIVPLSQRPRDFLFYFRPEAVRTLDWGGDPNKTYETGPLGDRLTPRKSFAIWKETVRDRSHPWSEADLSFAEALRISVVEVLLFNSEVLADERTRAAVRQRVLNQELNHRVKNILAIIRSLVSQRPAQGETLDSYVETLRGRIQALAYAHDQAGRDDSGGLLRTLVQAELAPYSGDLSRIGVEGPEIALDARAFSVMALVLHELATNAVKYGALAQASGRLSITWHLDDAGNCRIVWRETGVPDLVAPQRTGFGSSLVNEAVPYDLGGESGLDWRPDGVEARFTLPARFVRLAPAAAAAPRTEEPPPPEPTPAHALDGRRVMLVEDQILIAMSLEADLTDYGLVVTGIAPDSATAFEMIRRDPPELAVLDVNLRNEDSFGVAAALQDLGVPFVFATGYGGDFEPPPRFGAVPVVDKPYHISDVLSGLRQA
;
A
#
# COMPACT_ATOMS: atom_id res chain seq x y z
N MET A 1 -43.89 1.89 -42.45
CA MET A 1 -43.27 2.94 -43.27
C MET A 1 -44.28 4.06 -43.42
N LEU A 2 -43.98 5.26 -42.92
CA LEU A 2 -44.88 6.41 -42.97
C LEU A 2 -44.49 7.31 -44.15
N ALA A 3 -44.73 6.83 -45.37
CA ALA A 3 -44.67 7.70 -46.54
C ALA A 3 -45.98 8.51 -46.57
N GLY A 4 -45.94 9.80 -46.21
CA GLY A 4 -47.07 10.72 -46.36
C GLY A 4 -47.81 11.15 -45.09
N GLN A 5 -47.36 10.81 -43.88
CA GLN A 5 -47.89 11.42 -42.64
C GLN A 5 -47.19 12.76 -42.33
N PRO A 6 -47.91 13.77 -41.81
CA PRO A 6 -47.30 15.00 -41.31
C PRO A 6 -46.38 14.68 -40.12
N ILE A 7 -45.15 15.19 -40.17
CA ILE A 7 -44.09 14.94 -39.18
C ILE A 7 -44.32 15.78 -37.92
N ASP A 8 -44.18 15.17 -36.74
CA ASP A 8 -44.35 15.75 -35.39
C ASP A 8 -43.28 15.25 -34.38
N LEU A 9 -43.36 15.67 -33.11
CA LEU A 9 -42.38 15.31 -32.05
C LEU A 9 -42.35 13.82 -31.68
N THR A 10 -43.44 13.09 -31.87
CA THR A 10 -43.49 11.67 -31.53
C THR A 10 -42.81 10.80 -32.59
N ASN A 11 -42.48 11.38 -33.74
CA ASN A 11 -41.91 10.69 -34.89
C ASN A 11 -40.70 11.39 -35.55
N CYS A 12 -40.16 12.49 -35.00
CA CYS A 12 -39.00 13.21 -35.55
C CYS A 12 -37.76 12.31 -35.73
N ASP A 13 -37.47 11.44 -34.76
CA ASP A 13 -36.39 10.44 -34.83
C ASP A 13 -36.58 9.42 -35.97
N ARG A 14 -37.80 9.37 -36.53
CA ARG A 14 -38.24 8.46 -37.58
C ARG A 14 -38.41 9.17 -38.93
N GLU A 15 -38.14 10.48 -39.03
CA GLU A 15 -38.15 11.19 -40.31
C GLU A 15 -37.09 10.57 -41.22
N PRO A 16 -37.47 10.03 -42.39
CA PRO A 16 -36.54 9.35 -43.28
C PRO A 16 -35.76 10.38 -44.12
N ILE A 17 -34.92 11.18 -43.47
CA ILE A 17 -34.16 12.28 -44.07
C ILE A 17 -33.16 11.84 -45.16
N HIS A 18 -32.91 10.54 -45.29
CA HIS A 18 -32.09 9.94 -46.34
C HIS A 18 -32.85 9.77 -47.67
N ILE A 19 -34.18 9.77 -47.67
CA ILE A 19 -35.04 9.64 -48.87
C ILE A 19 -36.02 10.82 -49.01
N PRO A 20 -35.55 12.09 -49.05
CA PRO A 20 -36.44 13.25 -49.11
C PRO A 20 -37.16 13.43 -50.46
N GLY A 21 -36.85 12.62 -51.48
CA GLY A 21 -37.42 12.71 -52.83
C GLY A 21 -37.08 14.01 -53.57
N SER A 22 -36.13 14.79 -53.07
CA SER A 22 -35.77 16.10 -53.63
C SER A 22 -34.30 16.46 -53.35
N ILE A 23 -33.80 17.44 -54.09
CA ILE A 23 -32.45 18.00 -53.96
C ILE A 23 -32.50 19.54 -53.78
N GLN A 24 -31.36 20.11 -53.42
CA GLN A 24 -31.12 21.56 -53.44
C GLN A 24 -30.93 22.06 -54.89
N PRO A 25 -31.32 23.31 -55.21
CA PRO A 25 -31.42 23.78 -56.59
C PRO A 25 -30.10 24.22 -57.24
N HIS A 26 -28.99 24.29 -56.50
CA HIS A 26 -27.70 24.76 -57.02
C HIS A 26 -26.98 23.75 -57.93
N GLY A 27 -27.49 22.52 -57.99
CA GLY A 27 -27.02 21.46 -58.89
C GLY A 27 -28.19 20.64 -59.42
N CYS A 28 -27.88 19.66 -60.26
CA CYS A 28 -28.85 18.66 -60.71
C CYS A 28 -28.33 17.23 -60.46
N LEU A 29 -29.25 16.27 -60.43
CA LEU A 29 -28.96 14.87 -60.12
C LEU A 29 -29.53 13.95 -61.20
N LEU A 30 -28.74 12.96 -61.60
CA LEU A 30 -29.17 11.80 -62.37
C LEU A 30 -28.91 10.54 -61.53
N ALA A 31 -29.85 9.59 -61.52
CA ALA A 31 -29.61 8.25 -60.97
C ALA A 31 -29.70 7.23 -62.09
N CYS A 32 -28.62 6.50 -62.31
CA CYS A 32 -28.52 5.46 -63.32
C CYS A 32 -28.67 4.07 -62.71
N ASP A 33 -28.79 3.06 -63.59
CA ASP A 33 -28.61 1.66 -63.20
C ASP A 33 -27.23 1.40 -62.58
N HIS A 34 -27.05 0.19 -62.03
CA HIS A 34 -25.79 -0.22 -61.41
C HIS A 34 -24.60 -0.14 -62.39
N ALA A 35 -24.83 -0.36 -63.68
CA ALA A 35 -23.79 -0.33 -64.71
C ALA A 35 -23.47 1.08 -65.23
N MET A 36 -24.14 2.11 -64.70
CA MET A 36 -24.03 3.49 -65.14
C MET A 36 -24.36 3.66 -66.65
N ARG A 37 -25.32 2.86 -67.16
CA ARG A 37 -25.68 2.84 -68.58
C ARG A 37 -26.92 3.66 -68.90
N GLN A 38 -28.03 3.38 -68.22
CA GLN A 38 -29.31 4.05 -68.48
C GLN A 38 -29.71 4.97 -67.33
N VAL A 39 -30.26 6.14 -67.64
CA VAL A 39 -30.81 7.07 -66.64
C VAL A 39 -32.18 6.57 -66.19
N LEU A 40 -32.32 6.34 -64.88
CA LEU A 40 -33.53 5.83 -64.26
C LEU A 40 -34.31 6.90 -63.51
N HIS A 41 -33.63 7.85 -62.86
CA HIS A 41 -34.25 9.00 -62.19
C HIS A 41 -33.48 10.27 -62.55
N HIS A 42 -34.16 11.41 -62.49
CA HIS A 42 -33.49 12.71 -62.62
C HIS A 42 -34.19 13.77 -61.78
N SER A 43 -33.45 14.80 -61.37
CA SER A 43 -34.06 15.99 -60.78
C SER A 43 -34.84 16.79 -61.84
N ALA A 44 -35.90 17.46 -61.43
CA ALA A 44 -36.75 18.24 -62.34
C ALA A 44 -35.98 19.36 -63.07
N ASN A 45 -34.89 19.87 -62.50
CA ASN A 45 -34.02 20.88 -63.12
C ASN A 45 -32.93 20.32 -64.06
N ALA A 46 -32.77 18.99 -64.16
CA ALA A 46 -31.66 18.36 -64.88
C ALA A 46 -31.60 18.74 -66.37
N ALA A 47 -32.74 18.71 -67.07
CA ALA A 47 -32.79 19.06 -68.49
C ALA A 47 -32.32 20.50 -68.76
N ALA A 48 -32.72 21.45 -67.90
CA ALA A 48 -32.32 22.85 -68.03
C ALA A 48 -30.83 23.07 -67.68
N MET A 49 -30.32 22.39 -66.64
CA MET A 49 -28.91 22.54 -66.22
C MET A 49 -27.94 21.88 -67.21
N LEU A 50 -28.33 20.75 -67.79
CA LEU A 50 -27.52 19.98 -68.75
C LEU A 50 -27.75 20.37 -70.21
N LYS A 51 -28.59 21.38 -70.50
CA LYS A 51 -28.98 21.80 -71.87
C LYS A 51 -29.49 20.63 -72.73
N LEU A 52 -30.45 19.88 -72.21
CA LEU A 52 -31.04 18.72 -72.91
C LEU A 52 -32.37 19.07 -73.56
N ASP A 53 -32.60 18.52 -74.75
CA ASP A 53 -33.92 18.48 -75.37
C ASP A 53 -34.74 17.34 -74.75
N GLY A 54 -35.63 17.68 -73.81
CA GLY A 54 -36.53 16.75 -73.14
C GLY A 54 -35.96 16.08 -71.89
N ALA A 55 -36.75 15.13 -71.33
CA ALA A 55 -36.38 14.43 -70.11
C ALA A 55 -35.26 13.39 -70.36
N PRO A 56 -34.25 13.28 -69.48
CA PRO A 56 -33.16 12.31 -69.65
C PRO A 56 -33.54 10.86 -69.31
N VAL A 57 -34.67 10.64 -68.64
CA VAL A 57 -35.10 9.31 -68.20
C VAL A 57 -35.22 8.33 -69.36
N GLY A 58 -34.73 7.11 -69.18
CA GLY A 58 -34.75 6.05 -70.19
C GLY A 58 -33.67 6.15 -71.27
N ARG A 59 -32.93 7.26 -71.37
CA ARG A 59 -31.82 7.43 -72.34
C ARG A 59 -30.53 6.81 -71.81
N PHE A 60 -29.60 6.50 -72.72
CA PHE A 60 -28.26 6.10 -72.33
C PHE A 60 -27.48 7.31 -71.79
N LEU A 61 -26.72 7.13 -70.72
CA LEU A 61 -25.96 8.21 -70.08
C LEU A 61 -25.00 8.88 -71.08
N ALA A 62 -24.34 8.11 -71.94
CA ALA A 62 -23.46 8.63 -72.98
C ALA A 62 -24.17 9.56 -73.99
N GLU A 63 -25.47 9.39 -74.21
CA GLU A 63 -26.29 10.29 -75.04
C GLU A 63 -26.73 11.56 -74.29
N VAL A 64 -26.67 11.54 -72.96
CA VAL A 64 -27.10 12.64 -72.09
C VAL A 64 -25.92 13.56 -71.78
N ILE A 65 -24.77 12.99 -71.40
CA ILE A 65 -23.58 13.78 -71.00
C ILE A 65 -22.42 13.74 -72.00
N GLY A 66 -22.55 12.96 -73.07
CA GLY A 66 -21.48 12.73 -74.04
C GLY A 66 -20.61 11.50 -73.72
N GLY A 67 -20.08 10.85 -74.76
CA GLY A 67 -19.32 9.60 -74.63
C GLY A 67 -18.02 9.76 -73.85
N GLU A 68 -17.29 10.86 -74.05
CA GLU A 68 -16.02 11.14 -73.37
C GLU A 68 -16.22 11.37 -71.86
N ALA A 69 -17.18 12.23 -71.49
CA ALA A 69 -17.53 12.47 -70.09
C ALA A 69 -18.05 11.20 -69.39
N SER A 70 -18.91 10.42 -70.06
CA SER A 70 -19.40 9.14 -69.53
C SER A 70 -18.28 8.13 -69.33
N HIS A 71 -17.29 8.08 -70.24
CA HIS A 71 -16.14 7.19 -70.11
C HIS A 71 -15.21 7.63 -68.97
N ALA A 72 -14.89 8.93 -68.90
CA ALA A 72 -14.06 9.49 -67.83
C ALA A 72 -14.68 9.25 -66.44
N LEU A 73 -15.99 9.46 -66.30
CA LEU A 73 -16.71 9.21 -65.05
C LEU A 73 -16.71 7.71 -64.69
N GLY A 74 -16.86 6.83 -65.68
CA GLY A 74 -16.77 5.39 -65.48
C GLY A 74 -15.40 4.98 -64.94
N ASN A 75 -14.32 5.51 -65.52
CA ASN A 75 -12.96 5.25 -65.05
C ASN A 75 -12.76 5.78 -63.61
N ALA A 76 -13.23 6.99 -63.31
CA ALA A 76 -13.11 7.58 -61.97
C ALA A 76 -13.90 6.76 -60.93
N LEU A 77 -15.12 6.34 -61.26
CA LEU A 77 -15.94 5.50 -60.39
C LEU A 77 -15.31 4.12 -60.15
N SER A 78 -14.73 3.51 -61.19
CA SER A 78 -13.99 2.25 -61.03
C SER A 78 -12.83 2.38 -60.05
N VAL A 79 -12.07 3.47 -60.11
CA VAL A 79 -10.97 3.73 -59.15
C VAL A 79 -11.53 3.91 -57.73
N ALA A 80 -12.57 4.74 -57.57
CA ALA A 80 -13.14 5.04 -56.26
C ALA A 80 -13.73 3.79 -55.56
N LEU A 81 -14.21 2.81 -56.33
CA LEU A 81 -14.73 1.54 -55.82
C LEU A 81 -13.65 0.53 -55.40
N THR A 82 -12.36 0.76 -55.68
CA THR A 82 -11.28 -0.16 -55.27
C THR A 82 -10.83 0.02 -53.82
N GLY A 83 -11.26 1.11 -53.16
CA GLY A 83 -10.93 1.40 -51.76
C GLY A 83 -11.75 0.59 -50.75
N THR A 84 -11.25 0.52 -49.51
CA THR A 84 -11.96 -0.08 -48.37
C THR A 84 -13.12 0.79 -47.87
N VAL A 85 -13.12 2.08 -48.19
CA VAL A 85 -14.18 3.05 -47.87
C VAL A 85 -14.78 3.58 -49.18
N PRO A 86 -16.10 3.50 -49.39
CA PRO A 86 -16.74 4.07 -50.57
C PRO A 86 -16.57 5.60 -50.58
N GLN A 87 -15.84 6.12 -51.56
CA GLN A 87 -15.67 7.55 -51.78
C GLN A 87 -16.39 7.95 -53.08
N PRO A 88 -17.01 9.13 -53.14
CA PRO A 88 -17.58 9.64 -54.38
C PRO A 88 -16.47 10.00 -55.38
N ALA A 89 -16.56 9.49 -56.60
CA ALA A 89 -15.68 9.82 -57.70
C ALA A 89 -15.99 11.23 -58.20
N THR A 90 -15.01 12.13 -58.18
CA THR A 90 -15.22 13.54 -58.54
C THR A 90 -14.33 13.95 -59.72
N LEU A 91 -14.93 14.61 -60.71
CA LEU A 91 -14.29 15.20 -61.88
C LEU A 91 -14.60 16.70 -61.92
N PHE A 92 -13.56 17.52 -62.08
CA PHE A 92 -13.71 18.97 -62.11
C PHE A 92 -13.63 19.50 -63.54
N GLY A 93 -14.47 20.48 -63.86
CA GLY A 93 -14.44 21.18 -65.16
C GLY A 93 -14.67 20.25 -66.35
N VAL A 94 -15.66 19.36 -66.28
CA VAL A 94 -16.05 18.51 -67.40
C VAL A 94 -16.95 19.30 -68.35
N GLU A 95 -16.62 19.32 -69.64
CA GLU A 95 -17.49 19.92 -70.65
C GLU A 95 -18.66 18.98 -70.98
N ILE A 96 -19.89 19.44 -70.74
CA ILE A 96 -21.13 18.71 -71.05
C ILE A 96 -22.07 19.66 -71.78
N ASN A 97 -22.41 19.33 -73.04
CA ASN A 97 -23.33 20.11 -73.89
C ASN A 97 -23.00 21.61 -73.93
N GLY A 98 -21.70 21.95 -74.00
CA GLY A 98 -21.21 23.34 -74.00
C GLY A 98 -21.44 24.07 -72.67
N ARG A 99 -21.36 23.37 -71.54
CA ARG A 99 -21.23 23.92 -70.19
C ARG A 99 -20.10 23.21 -69.46
N MET A 100 -19.35 23.96 -68.66
CA MET A 100 -18.37 23.39 -67.75
C MET A 100 -19.06 23.05 -66.42
N LEU A 101 -19.00 21.78 -66.03
CA LEU A 101 -19.64 21.28 -64.81
C LEU A 101 -18.64 20.47 -63.99
N ASP A 102 -18.73 20.61 -62.68
CA ASP A 102 -18.11 19.67 -61.74
C ASP A 102 -19.10 18.51 -61.55
N VAL A 103 -18.58 17.28 -61.62
CA VAL A 103 -19.39 16.06 -61.62
C VAL A 103 -18.89 15.16 -60.51
N THR A 104 -19.80 14.70 -59.64
CA THR A 104 -19.49 13.68 -58.66
C THR A 104 -20.42 12.49 -58.83
N ALA A 105 -19.89 11.28 -58.67
CA ALA A 105 -20.65 10.04 -58.78
C ALA A 105 -20.30 9.06 -57.67
N HIS A 106 -21.33 8.43 -57.12
CA HIS A 106 -21.17 7.37 -56.13
C HIS A 106 -22.17 6.24 -56.38
N ARG A 107 -21.91 5.07 -55.80
CA ARG A 107 -22.76 3.91 -55.93
C ARG A 107 -23.35 3.51 -54.58
N PHE A 108 -24.66 3.42 -54.52
CA PHE A 108 -25.38 3.02 -53.31
C PHE A 108 -26.74 2.41 -53.65
N ASP A 109 -27.18 1.40 -52.88
CA ASP A 109 -28.47 0.69 -53.07
C ASP A 109 -28.76 0.29 -54.54
N GLU A 110 -27.77 -0.33 -55.20
CA GLU A 110 -27.82 -0.76 -56.61
C GLU A 110 -27.98 0.35 -57.67
N ARG A 111 -27.87 1.62 -57.27
CA ARG A 111 -27.93 2.78 -58.16
C ARG A 111 -26.57 3.48 -58.25
N THR A 112 -26.30 4.07 -59.41
CA THR A 112 -25.20 5.04 -59.55
C THR A 112 -25.80 6.44 -59.56
N ILE A 113 -25.54 7.22 -58.51
CA ILE A 113 -26.03 8.59 -58.37
C ILE A 113 -24.94 9.52 -58.88
N ILE A 114 -25.31 10.43 -59.76
CA ILE A 114 -24.42 11.40 -60.40
C ILE A 114 -24.98 12.81 -60.14
N GLU A 115 -24.17 13.66 -59.56
CA GLU A 115 -24.51 15.04 -59.20
C GLU A 115 -23.66 16.00 -60.03
N PHE A 116 -24.28 17.06 -60.52
CA PHE A 116 -23.65 18.06 -61.38
C PHE A 116 -23.82 19.44 -60.78
N GLU A 117 -22.73 20.20 -60.71
CA GLU A 117 -22.72 21.60 -60.27
C GLU A 117 -22.01 22.47 -61.31
N PRO A 118 -22.39 23.75 -61.45
CA PRO A 118 -21.64 24.69 -62.28
C PRO A 118 -20.16 24.72 -61.87
N ALA A 119 -19.25 24.49 -62.81
CA ALA A 119 -17.83 24.51 -62.51
C ALA A 119 -17.36 25.91 -62.11
N THR A 120 -16.55 25.96 -61.06
CA THR A 120 -15.83 27.18 -60.63
C THR A 120 -14.41 27.23 -61.22
N PRO A 121 -13.82 28.41 -61.45
CA PRO A 121 -12.45 28.53 -61.94
C PRO A 121 -11.44 27.75 -61.07
N LEU A 122 -10.43 27.16 -61.71
CA LEU A 122 -9.50 26.10 -61.24
C LEU A 122 -9.18 26.02 -59.72
N PRO A 123 -9.03 24.80 -59.16
CA PRO A 123 -8.88 24.50 -57.73
C PRO A 123 -7.51 24.83 -57.09
N GLY A 124 -6.58 25.48 -57.81
CA GLY A 124 -5.24 25.81 -57.29
C GLY A 124 -5.24 26.56 -55.94
N PRO A 125 -6.08 27.59 -55.75
CA PRO A 125 -6.23 28.28 -54.48
C PRO A 125 -6.77 27.37 -53.35
N VAL A 126 -7.60 26.38 -53.69
CA VAL A 126 -8.30 25.51 -52.75
C VAL A 126 -7.38 24.45 -52.14
N LEU A 127 -6.52 23.83 -52.96
CA LEU A 127 -5.48 22.92 -52.42
C LEU A 127 -4.45 23.68 -51.57
N GLY A 128 -4.12 24.91 -51.97
CA GLY A 128 -3.26 25.82 -51.20
C GLY A 128 -3.85 26.16 -49.83
N MET A 129 -5.16 26.43 -49.78
CA MET A 129 -5.92 26.60 -48.54
C MET A 129 -5.79 25.35 -47.64
N ALA A 130 -6.16 24.17 -48.14
CA ALA A 130 -6.13 22.94 -47.34
C ALA A 130 -4.73 22.68 -46.76
N ARG A 131 -3.68 22.80 -47.58
CA ARG A 131 -2.28 22.64 -47.15
C ARG A 131 -1.89 23.64 -46.07
N THR A 132 -2.34 24.89 -46.19
CA THR A 132 -2.04 25.96 -45.23
C THR A 132 -2.73 25.70 -43.89
N VAL A 133 -4.01 25.35 -43.91
CA VAL A 133 -4.78 25.04 -42.70
C VAL A 133 -4.20 23.81 -42.00
N ILE A 134 -4.00 22.71 -42.74
CA ILE A 134 -3.39 21.47 -42.21
C ILE A 134 -2.00 21.74 -41.62
N GLY A 135 -1.17 22.52 -42.30
CA GLY A 135 0.17 22.88 -41.83
C GLY A 135 0.14 23.62 -40.49
N ARG A 136 -0.82 24.52 -40.29
CA ARG A 136 -1.00 25.23 -39.01
C ARG A 136 -1.61 24.37 -37.92
N LEU A 137 -2.61 23.56 -38.24
CA LEU A 137 -3.22 22.62 -37.29
C LEU A 137 -2.21 21.60 -36.77
N ARG A 138 -1.27 21.15 -37.62
CA ARG A 138 -0.18 20.24 -37.22
C ARG A 138 0.72 20.81 -36.11
N ALA A 139 0.85 22.13 -36.03
CA ALA A 139 1.70 22.78 -35.03
C ALA A 139 1.02 22.91 -33.64
N ALA A 140 -0.24 22.50 -33.50
CA ALA A 140 -0.92 22.54 -32.21
C ALA A 140 -0.42 21.41 -31.29
N GLU A 141 -0.05 21.78 -30.06
CA GLU A 141 0.50 20.83 -29.07
C GLU A 141 -0.55 20.29 -28.10
N THR A 142 -1.72 20.94 -28.00
CA THR A 142 -2.81 20.52 -27.11
C THR A 142 -4.15 20.47 -27.85
N PRO A 143 -5.10 19.60 -27.41
CA PRO A 143 -6.43 19.52 -27.98
C PRO A 143 -7.15 20.88 -28.02
N GLU A 144 -7.06 21.67 -26.94
CA GLU A 144 -7.73 22.96 -26.81
C GLU A 144 -7.21 23.97 -27.83
N ARG A 145 -5.89 23.98 -28.05
CA ARG A 145 -5.24 24.84 -29.06
C ARG A 145 -5.67 24.43 -30.46
N LEU A 146 -5.72 23.12 -30.75
CA LEU A 146 -6.16 22.57 -32.03
C LEU A 146 -7.60 22.96 -32.35
N ILE A 147 -8.53 22.74 -31.40
CA ILE A 147 -9.96 23.06 -31.52
C ILE A 147 -10.14 24.57 -31.79
N GLN A 148 -9.45 25.44 -31.03
CA GLN A 148 -9.54 26.88 -31.24
C GLN A 148 -8.98 27.33 -32.59
N GLN A 149 -7.86 26.76 -33.02
CA GLN A 149 -7.24 27.08 -34.31
C GLN A 149 -8.11 26.64 -35.49
N ALA A 150 -8.76 25.48 -35.40
CA ALA A 150 -9.64 24.97 -36.45
C ALA A 150 -10.78 25.95 -36.76
N ALA A 151 -11.47 26.45 -35.73
CA ALA A 151 -12.54 27.43 -35.90
C ALA A 151 -12.04 28.70 -36.61
N LEU A 152 -10.92 29.27 -36.14
CA LEU A 152 -10.34 30.50 -36.70
C LEU A 152 -9.88 30.34 -38.15
N LEU A 153 -9.13 29.27 -38.43
CA LEU A 153 -8.56 29.03 -39.75
C LEU A 153 -9.64 28.71 -40.79
N LEU A 154 -10.62 27.88 -40.44
CA LEU A 154 -11.73 27.56 -41.35
C LEU A 154 -12.63 28.78 -41.59
N GLN A 155 -12.88 29.62 -40.58
CA GLN A 155 -13.62 30.86 -40.79
C GLN A 155 -12.88 31.79 -41.76
N ALA A 156 -11.58 32.01 -41.55
CA ALA A 156 -10.77 32.90 -42.37
C ALA A 156 -10.65 32.41 -43.82
N GLN A 157 -10.60 31.10 -44.04
CA GLN A 157 -10.39 30.52 -45.36
C GLN A 157 -11.69 30.25 -46.13
N LEU A 158 -12.74 29.78 -45.46
CA LEU A 158 -14.03 29.49 -46.10
C LEU A 158 -14.98 30.70 -46.13
N GLY A 159 -14.66 31.79 -45.42
CA GLY A 159 -15.42 33.04 -45.45
C GLY A 159 -16.83 32.96 -44.83
N TYR A 160 -17.10 31.96 -44.00
CA TYR A 160 -18.34 31.91 -43.22
C TYR A 160 -18.34 32.98 -42.13
N ASP A 161 -19.53 33.44 -41.73
CA ASP A 161 -19.64 34.51 -40.73
C ASP A 161 -19.29 33.99 -39.34
N ARG A 162 -19.58 32.72 -39.09
CA ARG A 162 -19.33 32.01 -37.84
C ARG A 162 -18.87 30.58 -38.13
N VAL A 163 -17.84 30.13 -37.43
CA VAL A 163 -17.39 28.73 -37.38
C VAL A 163 -17.25 28.32 -35.93
N MET A 164 -17.82 27.17 -35.59
CA MET A 164 -17.89 26.61 -34.26
C MET A 164 -17.34 25.20 -34.27
N VAL A 165 -16.70 24.80 -33.17
CA VAL A 165 -16.43 23.40 -32.89
C VAL A 165 -17.41 22.97 -31.79
N TYR A 166 -18.21 21.97 -32.12
CA TYR A 166 -19.31 21.46 -31.31
C TYR A 166 -18.95 20.06 -30.82
N GLU A 167 -18.79 19.89 -29.51
CA GLU A 167 -18.47 18.61 -28.86
C GLU A 167 -19.76 17.96 -28.37
N LEU A 168 -19.96 16.67 -28.65
CA LEU A 168 -21.09 15.88 -28.14
C LEU A 168 -20.73 15.25 -26.79
N GLY A 169 -21.61 15.45 -25.81
CA GLY A 169 -21.56 14.79 -24.50
C GLY A 169 -22.17 13.37 -24.52
N PRO A 170 -22.05 12.63 -23.40
CA PRO A 170 -22.52 11.24 -23.29
C PRO A 170 -24.04 11.07 -23.43
N ASP A 171 -24.81 12.07 -22.99
CA ASP A 171 -26.27 12.14 -23.14
C ASP A 171 -26.69 12.56 -24.56
N GLY A 172 -25.72 12.89 -25.40
CA GLY A 172 -25.89 13.39 -26.74
C GLY A 172 -26.18 14.89 -26.83
N ALA A 173 -26.31 15.63 -25.71
CA ALA A 173 -26.28 17.08 -25.77
C ALA A 173 -24.93 17.53 -26.33
N GLY A 174 -24.83 18.72 -26.90
CA GLY A 174 -23.53 19.21 -27.35
C GLY A 174 -23.25 20.64 -26.98
N LYS A 175 -21.96 20.93 -26.95
CA LYS A 175 -21.39 22.15 -26.41
C LYS A 175 -20.51 22.82 -27.46
N VAL A 176 -20.64 24.13 -27.61
CA VAL A 176 -19.73 24.91 -28.45
C VAL A 176 -18.42 25.17 -27.67
N VAL A 177 -17.40 24.36 -27.94
CA VAL A 177 -16.10 24.43 -27.24
C VAL A 177 -15.13 25.45 -27.83
N ALA A 178 -15.29 25.79 -29.11
CA ALA A 178 -14.59 26.88 -29.76
C ALA A 178 -15.49 27.60 -30.76
N GLU A 179 -15.19 28.87 -30.97
CA GLU A 179 -15.91 29.72 -31.92
C GLU A 179 -14.96 30.74 -32.53
N ALA A 180 -15.18 31.04 -33.82
CA ALA A 180 -14.69 32.19 -34.54
C ALA A 180 -15.88 32.82 -35.27
N LYS A 181 -16.12 34.12 -35.07
CA LYS A 181 -17.28 34.81 -35.61
C LYS A 181 -16.93 36.23 -36.05
N ARG A 182 -17.78 36.85 -36.87
CA ARG A 182 -17.77 38.32 -37.06
C ARG A 182 -18.19 39.02 -35.78
N ASP A 183 -17.66 40.22 -35.56
CA ASP A 183 -17.89 40.98 -34.32
C ASP A 183 -19.37 41.35 -34.12
N CYS A 184 -20.10 41.55 -35.22
CA CYS A 184 -21.51 41.94 -35.23
C CYS A 184 -22.50 40.87 -34.73
N HIS A 185 -22.07 39.62 -34.55
CA HIS A 185 -22.97 38.55 -34.10
C HIS A 185 -22.76 38.21 -32.62
N GLU A 186 -23.82 37.76 -31.93
CA GLU A 186 -23.72 37.25 -30.55
C GLU A 186 -22.85 35.99 -30.48
N SER A 187 -22.22 35.71 -29.34
CA SER A 187 -21.36 34.52 -29.19
C SER A 187 -22.16 33.31 -28.71
N PHE A 188 -21.89 32.14 -29.29
CA PHE A 188 -22.42 30.86 -28.81
C PHE A 188 -21.37 30.04 -28.05
N ARG A 189 -20.14 30.56 -27.89
CA ARG A 189 -19.07 29.87 -27.18
C ARG A 189 -19.49 29.52 -25.74
N GLY A 190 -19.28 28.27 -25.36
CA GLY A 190 -19.62 27.75 -24.04
C GLY A 190 -21.07 27.29 -23.90
N GLN A 191 -21.94 27.60 -24.87
CA GLN A 191 -23.34 27.24 -24.79
C GLN A 191 -23.60 25.76 -25.06
N TYR A 192 -24.66 25.24 -24.44
CA TYR A 192 -25.15 23.87 -24.60
C TYR A 192 -26.44 23.83 -25.43
N PHE A 193 -26.58 22.77 -26.20
CA PHE A 193 -27.73 22.48 -27.04
C PHE A 193 -28.18 21.03 -26.81
N PRO A 194 -29.48 20.76 -26.69
CA PRO A 194 -29.98 19.45 -26.31
C PRO A 194 -29.79 18.41 -27.43
N ALA A 195 -29.81 17.14 -27.04
CA ALA A 195 -29.63 16.02 -27.97
C ALA A 195 -30.65 16.01 -29.12
N SER A 196 -31.85 16.57 -28.90
CA SER A 196 -32.93 16.67 -29.87
C SER A 196 -32.60 17.55 -31.08
N ASP A 197 -31.68 18.52 -30.95
CA ASP A 197 -31.33 19.43 -32.06
C ASP A 197 -30.58 18.70 -33.18
N ILE A 198 -29.93 17.57 -32.85
CA ILE A 198 -29.30 16.66 -33.80
C ILE A 198 -29.80 15.24 -33.50
N PRO A 199 -30.92 14.81 -34.10
CA PRO A 199 -31.54 13.54 -33.76
C PRO A 199 -30.70 12.34 -34.25
N ARG A 200 -30.97 11.14 -33.71
CA ARG A 200 -30.12 9.95 -33.89
C ARG A 200 -29.86 9.58 -35.36
N GLN A 201 -30.88 9.67 -36.21
CA GLN A 201 -30.78 9.41 -37.65
C GLN A 201 -29.88 10.43 -38.38
N ALA A 202 -29.87 11.69 -37.94
CA ALA A 202 -28.97 12.70 -38.49
C ALA A 202 -27.52 12.42 -38.10
N ARG A 203 -27.26 12.02 -36.85
CA ARG A 203 -25.92 11.59 -36.40
C ARG A 203 -25.39 10.39 -37.18
N ALA A 204 -26.25 9.41 -37.45
CA ALA A 204 -25.88 8.26 -38.27
C ALA A 204 -25.51 8.65 -39.70
N LEU A 205 -26.19 9.65 -40.28
CA LEU A 205 -25.81 10.19 -41.60
C LEU A 205 -24.51 11.00 -41.55
N TYR A 206 -24.28 11.81 -40.51
CA TYR A 206 -23.03 12.54 -40.33
C TYR A 206 -21.81 11.62 -40.20
N LEU A 207 -21.99 10.41 -39.68
CA LEU A 207 -20.93 9.41 -39.63
C LEU A 207 -20.65 8.79 -41.01
N ARG A 208 -21.68 8.64 -41.86
CA ARG A 208 -21.55 8.08 -43.22
C ARG A 208 -21.06 9.10 -44.25
N ASN A 209 -21.54 10.34 -44.15
CA ASN A 209 -21.19 11.45 -45.02
C ASN A 209 -20.60 12.58 -44.15
N PRO A 210 -19.26 12.67 -44.05
CA PRO A 210 -18.59 13.58 -43.12
C PRO A 210 -18.81 15.07 -43.42
N ILE A 211 -19.27 15.44 -44.61
CA ILE A 211 -19.53 16.84 -44.95
C ILE A 211 -20.98 17.06 -45.40
N ARG A 212 -21.58 18.14 -44.90
CA ARG A 212 -22.93 18.54 -45.28
C ARG A 212 -23.01 20.04 -45.51
N VAL A 213 -23.57 20.45 -46.65
CA VAL A 213 -23.77 21.86 -47.01
C VAL A 213 -25.24 22.14 -47.30
N ILE A 214 -25.68 23.32 -46.85
CA ILE A 214 -26.97 23.93 -47.11
C ILE A 214 -26.67 25.32 -47.68
N GLY A 215 -26.82 25.46 -48.99
CA GLY A 215 -26.39 26.67 -49.70
C GLY A 215 -27.29 27.87 -49.45
N ASP A 216 -28.58 27.63 -49.30
CA ASP A 216 -29.60 28.60 -48.94
C ASP A 216 -30.66 27.84 -48.14
N VAL A 217 -30.96 28.25 -46.93
CA VAL A 217 -31.97 27.63 -46.06
C VAL A 217 -33.40 27.87 -46.59
N SER A 218 -33.60 28.91 -47.39
CA SER A 218 -34.90 29.28 -47.99
C SER A 218 -35.08 28.70 -49.40
N PHE A 219 -34.26 27.72 -49.79
CA PHE A 219 -34.34 27.10 -51.11
C PHE A 219 -35.70 26.46 -51.39
N ALA A 220 -36.11 26.49 -52.67
CA ALA A 220 -37.22 25.66 -53.16
C ALA A 220 -36.69 24.24 -53.49
N PRO A 221 -37.18 23.17 -52.84
CA PRO A 221 -36.72 21.82 -53.13
C PRO A 221 -37.02 21.41 -54.57
N VAL A 222 -36.04 20.85 -55.26
CA VAL A 222 -36.20 20.33 -56.62
C VAL A 222 -36.56 18.85 -56.53
N PRO A 223 -37.76 18.43 -56.97
CA PRO A 223 -38.17 17.04 -56.87
C PRO A 223 -37.35 16.14 -57.80
N ILE A 224 -37.14 14.90 -57.36
CA ILE A 224 -36.57 13.82 -58.17
C ILE A 224 -37.73 13.11 -58.85
N LEU A 225 -37.75 13.15 -60.17
CA LEU A 225 -38.77 12.52 -61.00
C LEU A 225 -38.35 11.07 -61.28
N PRO A 226 -39.21 10.08 -60.96
CA PRO A 226 -38.88 8.68 -61.16
C PRO A 226 -39.03 8.23 -62.61
N GLY A 227 -38.27 7.20 -62.97
CA GLY A 227 -38.59 6.29 -64.08
C GLY A 227 -39.59 5.21 -63.64
N ALA A 228 -39.83 4.21 -64.48
CA ALA A 228 -40.92 3.21 -64.33
C ALA A 228 -40.89 2.31 -63.05
N GLN A 229 -40.01 2.54 -62.07
CA GLN A 229 -39.92 1.77 -60.81
C GLN A 229 -40.19 2.63 -59.58
N ASP A 230 -40.89 2.04 -58.59
CA ASP A 230 -41.61 2.73 -57.51
C ASP A 230 -40.86 2.77 -56.15
N ARG A 231 -39.52 2.61 -56.14
CA ARG A 231 -38.73 2.63 -54.89
C ARG A 231 -38.10 4.02 -54.65
N PRO A 232 -38.21 4.61 -53.44
CA PRO A 232 -37.54 5.86 -53.10
C PRO A 232 -36.02 5.75 -53.25
N LEU A 233 -35.39 6.76 -53.84
CA LEU A 233 -33.94 6.82 -54.01
C LEU A 233 -33.27 7.23 -52.70
N ASP A 234 -32.41 6.38 -52.15
CA ASP A 234 -31.60 6.72 -50.98
C ASP A 234 -30.46 7.67 -51.36
N LEU A 235 -30.49 8.85 -50.76
CA LEU A 235 -29.58 9.96 -51.02
C LEU A 235 -28.56 10.15 -49.87
N SER A 236 -28.32 9.14 -49.03
CA SER A 236 -27.43 9.22 -47.85
C SER A 236 -26.07 9.87 -48.16
N TYR A 237 -25.48 9.55 -49.31
CA TYR A 237 -24.17 10.06 -49.76
C TYR A 237 -24.26 11.21 -50.79
N ALA A 238 -25.47 11.60 -51.19
CA ALA A 238 -25.65 12.69 -52.15
C ALA A 238 -25.50 14.06 -51.46
N HIS A 239 -24.61 14.90 -51.98
CA HIS A 239 -24.34 16.22 -51.43
C HIS A 239 -25.50 17.18 -51.65
N LEU A 240 -26.15 17.09 -52.81
CA LEU A 240 -27.31 17.89 -53.20
C LEU A 240 -28.60 17.46 -52.49
N ARG A 241 -28.60 16.35 -51.73
CA ARG A 241 -29.78 15.87 -50.99
C ARG A 241 -30.51 17.04 -50.31
N SER A 242 -31.84 17.07 -50.38
CA SER A 242 -32.63 18.09 -49.68
C SER A 242 -32.52 17.95 -48.15
N VAL A 243 -32.84 19.00 -47.41
CA VAL A 243 -32.76 19.07 -45.95
C VAL A 243 -34.15 18.92 -45.35
N SER A 244 -34.24 18.37 -44.13
CA SER A 244 -35.51 18.40 -43.38
C SER A 244 -36.03 19.83 -43.26
N PRO A 245 -37.31 20.10 -43.61
CA PRO A 245 -37.91 21.42 -43.47
C PRO A 245 -37.87 21.95 -42.03
N ILE A 246 -37.87 21.06 -41.03
CA ILE A 246 -37.76 21.39 -39.60
C ILE A 246 -36.38 22.01 -39.32
N HIS A 247 -35.31 21.41 -39.85
CA HIS A 247 -33.97 21.97 -39.69
C HIS A 247 -33.80 23.30 -40.44
N CYS A 248 -34.44 23.46 -41.61
CA CYS A 248 -34.44 24.76 -42.30
C CYS A 248 -35.19 25.85 -41.51
N GLU A 249 -36.30 25.51 -40.85
CA GLU A 249 -36.98 26.43 -39.94
C GLU A 249 -36.11 26.77 -38.71
N TYR A 250 -35.38 25.78 -38.17
CA TYR A 250 -34.46 25.98 -37.04
C TYR A 250 -33.35 26.98 -37.39
N LEU A 251 -32.72 26.80 -38.56
CA LEU A 251 -31.69 27.73 -39.06
C LEU A 251 -32.25 29.14 -39.29
N ARG A 252 -33.46 29.26 -39.86
CA ARG A 252 -34.14 30.57 -40.03
C ARG A 252 -34.41 31.26 -38.69
N ASN A 253 -34.84 30.50 -37.68
CA ASN A 253 -35.06 31.05 -36.33
C ASN A 253 -33.76 31.56 -35.68
N MET A 254 -32.59 31.00 -36.06
CA MET A 254 -31.27 31.52 -35.67
C MET A 254 -30.77 32.70 -36.54
N GLY A 255 -31.51 33.07 -37.59
CA GLY A 255 -31.09 34.04 -38.61
C GLY A 255 -30.06 33.50 -39.61
N VAL A 256 -29.77 32.20 -39.60
CA VAL A 256 -28.79 31.57 -40.50
C VAL A 256 -29.44 31.30 -41.86
N ALA A 257 -28.77 31.73 -42.92
CA ALA A 257 -29.23 31.57 -44.30
C ALA A 257 -28.44 30.52 -45.09
N ALA A 258 -27.23 30.16 -44.66
CA ALA A 258 -26.48 29.03 -45.20
C ALA A 258 -25.66 28.35 -44.11
N SER A 259 -25.45 27.04 -44.25
CA SER A 259 -24.75 26.25 -43.24
C SER A 259 -23.87 25.18 -43.88
N MET A 260 -22.71 24.94 -43.28
CA MET A 260 -21.89 23.76 -43.57
C MET A 260 -21.50 23.10 -42.26
N SER A 261 -21.50 21.77 -42.22
CA SER A 261 -20.93 21.01 -41.11
C SER A 261 -19.92 19.98 -41.61
N VAL A 262 -18.83 19.82 -40.88
CA VAL A 262 -17.86 18.73 -41.06
C VAL A 262 -17.83 17.88 -39.80
N SER A 263 -18.00 16.57 -39.95
CA SER A 263 -18.00 15.59 -38.87
C SER A 263 -16.61 15.42 -38.27
N ILE A 264 -16.55 15.35 -36.94
CA ILE A 264 -15.36 15.01 -36.19
C ILE A 264 -15.52 13.57 -35.71
N ILE A 265 -14.75 12.66 -36.28
CA ILE A 265 -14.90 11.22 -36.05
C ILE A 265 -13.67 10.70 -35.31
N LEU A 266 -13.87 10.19 -34.09
CA LEU A 266 -12.82 9.57 -33.28
C LEU A 266 -13.21 8.13 -33.00
N ASP A 267 -12.30 7.17 -33.22
CA ASP A 267 -12.55 5.73 -33.04
C ASP A 267 -13.84 5.21 -33.71
N GLY A 268 -14.18 5.75 -34.88
CA GLY A 268 -15.38 5.38 -35.63
C GLY A 268 -16.71 5.91 -35.05
N ALA A 269 -16.65 6.74 -34.01
CA ALA A 269 -17.81 7.40 -33.41
C ALA A 269 -17.82 8.91 -33.72
N LEU A 270 -19.02 9.47 -33.84
CA LEU A 270 -19.20 10.92 -34.01
C LEU A 270 -18.91 11.64 -32.69
N TRP A 271 -17.73 12.23 -32.56
CA TRP A 271 -17.33 13.01 -31.39
C TRP A 271 -17.96 14.41 -31.39
N GLY A 272 -18.13 14.99 -32.58
CA GLY A 272 -18.58 16.36 -32.70
C GLY A 272 -18.72 16.83 -34.15
N LEU A 273 -18.93 18.13 -34.31
CA LEU A 273 -19.07 18.80 -35.61
C LEU A 273 -18.27 20.09 -35.63
N ILE A 274 -17.63 20.39 -36.75
CA ILE A 274 -17.24 21.75 -37.10
C ILE A 274 -18.41 22.37 -37.86
N ALA A 275 -19.15 23.26 -37.21
CA ALA A 275 -20.36 23.88 -37.76
C ALA A 275 -20.07 25.32 -38.23
N CYS A 276 -20.41 25.63 -39.47
CA CYS A 276 -20.18 26.91 -40.12
C CYS A 276 -21.52 27.54 -40.49
N HIS A 277 -21.79 28.76 -40.02
CA HIS A 277 -23.01 29.49 -40.31
C HIS A 277 -22.72 30.77 -41.10
N HIS A 278 -23.56 31.06 -42.08
CA HIS A 278 -23.55 32.31 -42.84
C HIS A 278 -24.94 32.92 -42.82
N TYR A 279 -25.01 34.24 -42.67
CA TYR A 279 -26.26 35.00 -42.54
C TYR A 279 -26.77 35.53 -43.89
N ALA A 280 -26.17 35.06 -44.99
CA ALA A 280 -26.66 35.17 -46.37
C ALA A 280 -26.52 33.82 -47.09
N PRO A 281 -27.21 33.59 -48.23
CA PRO A 281 -26.98 32.41 -49.06
C PRO A 281 -25.50 32.29 -49.45
N ARG A 282 -24.94 31.08 -49.32
CA ARG A 282 -23.56 30.76 -49.64
C ARG A 282 -23.44 29.30 -50.07
N VAL A 283 -23.15 29.10 -51.35
CA VAL A 283 -22.86 27.79 -51.93
C VAL A 283 -21.34 27.63 -52.03
N LEU A 284 -20.80 26.56 -51.45
CA LEU A 284 -19.41 26.16 -51.66
C LEU A 284 -19.31 25.29 -52.91
N SER A 285 -18.24 25.47 -53.69
CA SER A 285 -17.89 24.59 -54.81
C SER A 285 -17.56 23.17 -54.34
N MET A 286 -17.65 22.18 -55.24
CA MET A 286 -17.23 20.80 -54.97
C MET A 286 -15.78 20.74 -54.44
N ALA A 287 -14.89 21.56 -55.00
CA ALA A 287 -13.48 21.62 -54.60
C ALA A 287 -13.31 22.15 -53.16
N GLU A 288 -14.00 23.24 -52.79
CA GLU A 288 -13.95 23.79 -51.44
C GLU A 288 -14.50 22.80 -50.40
N ARG A 289 -15.54 22.05 -50.75
CA ARG A 289 -16.09 21.00 -49.88
C ARG A 289 -15.10 19.86 -49.67
N ALA A 290 -14.49 19.35 -50.74
CA ALA A 290 -13.45 18.33 -50.64
C ALA A 290 -12.25 18.79 -49.80
N ALA A 291 -11.85 20.07 -49.91
CA ALA A 291 -10.81 20.65 -49.07
C ALA A 291 -11.21 20.77 -47.60
N ALA A 292 -12.44 21.21 -47.31
CA ALA A 292 -12.96 21.28 -45.95
C ALA A 292 -13.07 19.88 -45.31
N GLU A 293 -13.49 18.87 -46.08
CA GLU A 293 -13.54 17.48 -45.67
C GLU A 293 -12.13 16.94 -45.32
N MET A 294 -11.14 17.13 -46.20
CA MET A 294 -9.74 16.77 -45.93
C MET A 294 -9.19 17.44 -44.66
N VAL A 295 -9.52 18.71 -44.42
CA VAL A 295 -9.14 19.42 -43.19
C VAL A 295 -9.84 18.79 -41.98
N GLY A 296 -11.11 18.42 -42.09
CA GLY A 296 -11.87 17.75 -41.03
C GLY A 296 -11.34 16.36 -40.66
N GLU A 297 -10.98 15.55 -41.66
CA GLU A 297 -10.34 14.25 -41.46
C GLU A 297 -8.99 14.40 -40.74
N PHE A 298 -8.14 15.32 -41.22
CA PHE A 298 -6.87 15.62 -40.57
C PHE A 298 -7.06 16.14 -39.14
N PHE A 299 -8.00 17.05 -38.94
CA PHE A 299 -8.34 17.58 -37.63
C PHE A 299 -8.77 16.46 -36.67
N SER A 300 -9.64 15.55 -37.11
CA SER A 300 -10.10 14.41 -36.32
C SER A 300 -8.94 13.51 -35.90
N MET A 301 -8.07 13.14 -36.85
CA MET A 301 -6.89 12.32 -36.59
C MET A 301 -5.90 13.00 -35.63
N GLN A 302 -5.66 14.31 -35.79
CA GLN A 302 -4.76 15.03 -34.88
C GLN A 302 -5.37 15.21 -33.49
N LEU A 303 -6.67 15.47 -33.40
CA LEU A 303 -7.36 15.56 -32.12
C LEU A 303 -7.26 14.23 -31.35
N ASP A 304 -7.51 13.12 -32.04
CA ASP A 304 -7.34 11.78 -31.48
C ASP A 304 -5.89 11.56 -30.99
N THR A 305 -4.91 11.88 -31.84
CA THR A 305 -3.48 11.75 -31.50
C THR A 305 -3.11 12.54 -30.23
N LEU A 306 -3.54 13.80 -30.14
CA LEU A 306 -3.24 14.67 -28.99
C LEU A 306 -3.95 14.18 -27.72
N ARG A 307 -5.20 13.71 -27.83
CA ARG A 307 -5.95 13.14 -26.69
C ARG A 307 -5.29 11.86 -26.19
N ARG A 308 -4.93 10.93 -27.08
CA ARG A 308 -4.21 9.69 -26.72
C ARG A 308 -2.85 9.99 -26.10
N ARG A 309 -2.09 10.97 -26.64
CA ARG A 309 -0.81 11.39 -26.06
C ARG A 309 -0.99 11.93 -24.64
N ARG A 310 -2.01 12.76 -24.39
CA ARG A 310 -2.32 13.27 -23.06
C ARG A 310 -2.69 12.14 -22.09
N ALA A 311 -3.55 11.21 -22.51
CA ALA A 311 -3.94 10.05 -21.71
C ALA A 311 -2.72 9.17 -21.37
N ARG A 312 -1.88 8.85 -22.35
CA ARG A 312 -0.65 8.06 -22.15
C ARG A 312 0.35 8.74 -21.22
N ASN A 313 0.52 10.06 -21.34
CA ASN A 313 1.40 10.80 -20.42
C ASN A 313 0.87 10.75 -18.99
N ALA A 314 -0.44 10.89 -18.80
CA ALA A 314 -1.07 10.77 -17.48
C ALA A 314 -0.86 9.35 -16.90
N GLU A 315 -1.03 8.30 -17.72
CA GLU A 315 -0.78 6.91 -17.33
C GLU A 315 0.68 6.67 -16.91
N ILE A 316 1.66 7.23 -17.65
CA ILE A 316 3.09 7.11 -17.30
C ILE A 316 3.38 7.78 -15.94
N VAL A 317 2.82 8.96 -15.70
CA VAL A 317 3.00 9.69 -14.43
C VAL A 317 2.37 8.92 -13.28
N ALA A 318 1.13 8.48 -13.47
CA ALA A 318 0.41 7.59 -12.55
C ALA A 318 1.22 6.33 -12.20
N ARG A 319 1.73 5.62 -13.21
CA ARG A 319 2.49 4.37 -13.01
C ARG A 319 3.77 4.60 -12.23
N ARG A 320 4.52 5.66 -12.53
CA ARG A 320 5.75 6.00 -11.79
C ARG A 320 5.46 6.26 -10.32
N ALA A 321 4.39 7.00 -10.02
CA ALA A 321 4.02 7.25 -8.63
C ALA A 321 3.63 5.97 -7.86
N LEU A 322 3.00 5.00 -8.54
CA LEU A 322 2.75 3.68 -7.96
C LEU A 322 4.04 2.89 -7.74
N ASP A 323 4.94 2.86 -8.72
CA ASP A 323 6.22 2.17 -8.59
C ASP A 323 7.06 2.77 -7.44
N ASP A 324 7.09 4.10 -7.29
CA ASP A 324 7.77 4.79 -6.18
C ASP A 324 7.13 4.44 -4.83
N LEU A 325 5.79 4.40 -4.74
CA LEU A 325 5.07 3.97 -3.55
C LEU A 325 5.41 2.53 -3.15
N MET A 326 5.51 1.62 -4.12
CA MET A 326 5.88 0.23 -3.88
C MET A 326 7.31 0.10 -3.35
N VAL A 327 8.27 0.85 -3.92
CA VAL A 327 9.66 0.84 -3.46
C VAL A 327 9.77 1.31 -2.01
N ASP A 328 9.10 2.39 -1.64
CA ASP A 328 9.17 2.89 -0.27
C ASP A 328 8.48 1.98 0.74
N ALA A 329 7.32 1.44 0.38
CA ALA A 329 6.59 0.55 1.26
C ALA A 329 7.33 -0.78 1.53
N SER A 330 8.19 -1.21 0.59
CA SER A 330 9.08 -2.37 0.79
C SER A 330 10.26 -2.12 1.74
N ARG A 331 10.55 -0.84 2.04
CA ARG A 331 11.66 -0.42 2.92
C ARG A 331 11.20 0.03 4.29
N SER A 332 9.90 0.26 4.47
CA SER A 332 9.32 0.71 5.73
C SER A 332 8.75 -0.49 6.51
N ASP A 333 9.00 -0.49 7.82
CA ASP A 333 8.36 -1.44 8.74
C ASP A 333 6.87 -1.12 8.96
N ASP A 334 6.44 0.09 8.58
CA ASP A 334 5.04 0.55 8.68
C ASP A 334 4.51 1.03 7.31
N ALA A 335 3.55 0.28 6.78
CA ALA A 335 2.87 0.59 5.53
C ALA A 335 1.88 1.76 5.68
N ALA A 336 1.30 1.95 6.87
CA ALA A 336 0.35 3.03 7.15
C ALA A 336 1.05 4.39 7.05
N ASP A 337 2.21 4.52 7.68
CA ASP A 337 3.00 5.75 7.67
C ASP A 337 3.55 6.08 6.28
N THR A 338 3.91 5.05 5.51
CA THR A 338 4.31 5.22 4.11
C THR A 338 3.16 5.78 3.27
N LEU A 339 1.96 5.20 3.37
CA LEU A 339 0.77 5.69 2.66
C LEU A 339 0.38 7.12 3.07
N ARG A 340 0.43 7.43 4.38
CA ARG A 340 0.16 8.78 4.89
C ARG A 340 1.15 9.81 4.38
N SER A 341 2.44 9.50 4.40
CA SER A 341 3.49 10.42 3.93
C SER A 341 3.44 10.68 2.42
N ARG A 342 2.97 9.70 1.63
CA ARG A 342 2.80 9.78 0.17
C ARG A 342 1.43 10.33 -0.26
N LEU A 343 0.51 10.56 0.67
CA LEU A 343 -0.84 11.08 0.41
C LEU A 343 -0.86 12.37 -0.45
N PRO A 344 0.05 13.36 -0.24
CA PRO A 344 0.09 14.56 -1.09
C PRO A 344 0.41 14.28 -2.56
N GLN A 345 1.29 13.31 -2.85
CA GLN A 345 1.61 12.96 -4.24
C GLN A 345 0.48 12.20 -4.91
N LEU A 346 -0.21 11.33 -4.17
CA LEU A 346 -1.41 10.65 -4.66
C LEU A 346 -2.53 11.66 -4.99
N ALA A 347 -2.64 12.72 -4.20
CA ALA A 347 -3.60 13.81 -4.44
C ALA A 347 -3.33 14.60 -5.73
N GLU A 348 -2.10 14.65 -6.23
CA GLU A 348 -1.76 15.35 -7.48
C GLU A 348 -2.12 14.56 -8.76
N LEU A 349 -2.32 13.24 -8.64
CA LEU A 349 -2.50 12.34 -9.78
C LEU A 349 -3.93 12.31 -10.31
N ILE A 350 -4.90 12.53 -9.42
CA ILE A 350 -6.31 12.70 -9.76
C ILE A 350 -6.64 14.17 -9.55
N ALA A 351 -7.29 14.81 -10.52
CA ALA A 351 -7.74 16.20 -10.37
C ALA A 351 -8.88 16.28 -9.34
N ALA A 352 -8.56 16.25 -8.06
CA ALA A 352 -9.47 16.34 -6.93
C ALA A 352 -9.02 17.47 -6.00
N GLU A 353 -9.95 18.08 -5.29
CA GLU A 353 -9.64 19.21 -4.40
C GLU A 353 -9.46 18.78 -2.94
N GLY A 354 -9.89 17.55 -2.61
CA GLY A 354 -9.66 16.93 -1.32
C GLY A 354 -9.31 15.46 -1.50
N VAL A 355 -8.47 14.95 -0.61
CA VAL A 355 -8.15 13.53 -0.49
C VAL A 355 -8.21 13.16 0.98
N GLY A 356 -8.72 11.97 1.30
CA GLY A 356 -8.68 11.48 2.66
C GLY A 356 -8.42 9.99 2.74
N LEU A 357 -7.55 9.61 3.66
CA LEU A 357 -7.17 8.23 3.92
C LEU A 357 -7.85 7.77 5.21
N TRP A 358 -8.64 6.71 5.12
CA TRP A 358 -9.10 5.95 6.27
C TRP A 358 -8.28 4.66 6.34
N PHE A 359 -7.42 4.56 7.35
CA PHE A 359 -6.52 3.42 7.50
C PHE A 359 -6.34 3.09 8.99
N ASP A 360 -6.51 1.83 9.35
CA ASP A 360 -6.42 1.33 10.73
C ASP A 360 -7.28 2.11 11.74
N GLY A 361 -8.48 2.53 11.32
CA GLY A 361 -9.42 3.30 12.14
C GLY A 361 -9.07 4.77 12.34
N GLU A 362 -8.01 5.25 11.68
CA GLU A 362 -7.58 6.65 11.70
C GLU A 362 -7.97 7.37 10.40
N TRP A 363 -8.34 8.66 10.52
CA TRP A 363 -8.69 9.53 9.41
C TRP A 363 -7.60 10.57 9.17
N THR A 364 -7.03 10.58 7.97
CA THR A 364 -6.03 11.56 7.53
C THR A 364 -6.58 12.38 6.36
N PRO A 365 -7.13 13.58 6.60
CA PRO A 365 -7.62 14.46 5.54
C PRO A 365 -6.51 15.34 4.95
N LEU A 366 -6.64 15.64 3.65
CA LEU A 366 -5.81 16.60 2.92
C LEU A 366 -6.68 17.44 1.97
N GLY A 367 -6.38 18.73 1.84
CA GLY A 367 -7.16 19.65 1.01
C GLY A 367 -8.59 19.84 1.53
N ASN A 368 -9.56 19.91 0.62
CA ASN A 368 -10.99 20.08 0.91
C ASN A 368 -11.69 18.76 1.36
N ALA A 369 -10.96 17.86 1.99
CA ALA A 369 -11.52 16.64 2.55
C ALA A 369 -12.38 16.93 3.81
N PRO A 370 -13.43 16.16 4.07
CA PRO A 370 -14.33 16.41 5.19
C PRO A 370 -13.64 16.14 6.53
N GLY A 371 -14.07 16.87 7.57
CA GLY A 371 -13.64 16.61 8.95
C GLY A 371 -14.08 15.24 9.44
N ARG A 372 -13.36 14.67 10.43
CA ARG A 372 -13.57 13.31 10.95
C ARG A 372 -15.03 13.02 11.33
N ASP A 373 -15.74 14.00 11.87
CA ASP A 373 -17.14 13.86 12.32
C ASP A 373 -18.12 13.54 11.18
N LEU A 374 -17.75 13.86 9.93
CA LEU A 374 -18.58 13.67 8.75
C LEU A 374 -18.20 12.42 7.94
N VAL A 375 -17.21 11.63 8.39
CA VAL A 375 -16.68 10.47 7.67
C VAL A 375 -17.55 9.22 7.83
N GLY A 376 -18.31 9.10 8.92
CA GLY A 376 -19.16 7.93 9.21
C GLY A 376 -20.10 7.52 8.05
N PRO A 377 -20.86 8.45 7.44
CA PRO A 377 -21.67 8.14 6.26
C PRO A 377 -20.87 7.65 5.04
N LEU A 378 -19.66 8.19 4.80
CA LEU A 378 -18.79 7.76 3.71
C LEU A 378 -18.30 6.32 3.90
N LEU A 379 -17.95 5.96 5.14
CA LEU A 379 -17.53 4.60 5.46
C LEU A 379 -18.65 3.58 5.25
N ARG A 380 -19.89 3.93 5.61
CA ARG A 380 -21.05 3.06 5.33
C ARG A 380 -21.23 2.85 3.83
N LEU A 381 -21.20 3.93 3.04
CA LEU A 381 -21.29 3.86 1.59
C LEU A 381 -20.18 2.98 0.98
N ALA A 382 -18.96 3.11 1.49
CA ALA A 382 -17.79 2.35 1.05
C ALA A 382 -17.88 0.85 1.42
N GLN A 383 -18.47 0.53 2.58
CA GLN A 383 -18.66 -0.85 3.06
C GLN A 383 -19.83 -1.56 2.36
N ASP A 384 -20.88 -0.83 2.01
CA ASP A 384 -22.07 -1.36 1.33
C ASP A 384 -21.86 -1.57 -0.18
N SER A 385 -20.76 -1.04 -0.74
CA SER A 385 -20.41 -1.21 -2.15
C SER A 385 -19.95 -2.66 -2.43
N PRO A 386 -20.64 -3.41 -3.32
CA PRO A 386 -20.27 -4.78 -3.64
C PRO A 386 -18.92 -4.86 -4.37
N ASP A 387 -18.19 -5.96 -4.14
CA ASP A 387 -16.99 -6.42 -4.87
C ASP A 387 -15.66 -5.68 -4.66
N GLY A 388 -15.54 -4.76 -3.70
CA GLY A 388 -14.24 -4.11 -3.42
C GLY A 388 -13.64 -3.39 -4.64
N GLN A 389 -14.50 -2.99 -5.58
CA GLN A 389 -14.15 -2.20 -6.76
C GLN A 389 -14.10 -0.71 -6.40
N VAL A 390 -13.43 0.07 -7.24
CA VAL A 390 -13.50 1.53 -7.15
C VAL A 390 -14.93 2.00 -7.36
N PHE A 391 -15.48 2.73 -6.38
CA PHE A 391 -16.79 3.37 -6.47
C PHE A 391 -16.63 4.85 -6.80
N HIS A 392 -17.51 5.41 -7.63
CA HIS A 392 -17.48 6.84 -7.91
C HIS A 392 -18.88 7.41 -8.18
N THR A 393 -19.05 8.68 -7.85
CA THR A 393 -20.24 9.46 -8.23
C THR A 393 -19.86 10.94 -8.34
N ASP A 394 -20.51 11.66 -9.26
CA ASP A 394 -20.44 13.12 -9.37
C ASP A 394 -21.58 13.82 -8.61
N ARG A 395 -22.49 13.04 -8.00
CA ARG A 395 -23.66 13.51 -7.24
C ARG A 395 -23.88 12.68 -5.97
N LEU A 396 -23.11 12.98 -4.93
CA LEU A 396 -23.11 12.26 -3.66
C LEU A 396 -24.47 12.25 -2.95
N MET A 397 -25.27 13.31 -3.12
CA MET A 397 -26.60 13.43 -2.51
C MET A 397 -27.56 12.31 -2.90
N ASP A 398 -27.44 11.74 -4.11
CA ASP A 398 -28.29 10.65 -4.56
C ASP A 398 -28.00 9.33 -3.80
N HIS A 399 -26.79 9.20 -3.23
CA HIS A 399 -26.34 8.02 -2.49
C HIS A 399 -26.38 8.21 -0.96
N LEU A 400 -26.26 9.45 -0.47
CA LEU A 400 -26.29 9.79 0.95
C LEU A 400 -27.29 10.93 1.23
N PRO A 401 -28.59 10.73 0.99
CA PRO A 401 -29.60 11.77 1.24
C PRO A 401 -29.69 12.14 2.73
N ASP A 402 -29.36 11.21 3.63
CA ASP A 402 -29.43 11.38 5.08
C ASP A 402 -28.21 12.09 5.69
N ALA A 403 -27.27 12.58 4.87
CA ALA A 403 -26.03 13.26 5.31
C ALA A 403 -25.88 14.69 4.75
N PRO A 404 -26.84 15.61 5.01
CA PRO A 404 -26.87 16.95 4.39
C PRO A 404 -25.65 17.82 4.71
N ALA A 405 -25.05 17.66 5.89
CA ALA A 405 -23.85 18.41 6.28
C ALA A 405 -22.61 18.02 5.44
N LEU A 406 -22.54 16.77 5.00
CA LEU A 406 -21.47 16.26 4.13
C LEU A 406 -21.72 16.66 2.67
N THR A 407 -22.94 16.46 2.18
CA THR A 407 -23.31 16.74 0.77
C THR A 407 -23.31 18.23 0.45
N ALA A 408 -23.41 19.10 1.46
CA ALA A 408 -23.21 20.55 1.30
C ALA A 408 -21.74 20.95 1.07
N GLN A 409 -20.77 20.14 1.51
CA GLN A 409 -19.34 20.40 1.28
C GLN A 409 -18.82 19.69 0.02
N ILE A 410 -19.35 18.51 -0.27
CA ILE A 410 -18.81 17.59 -1.26
C ILE A 410 -19.93 17.11 -2.17
N ALA A 411 -19.78 17.33 -3.47
CA ALA A 411 -20.73 16.85 -4.46
C ALA A 411 -20.26 15.57 -5.15
N GLY A 412 -18.95 15.33 -5.28
CA GLY A 412 -18.40 14.15 -5.92
C GLY A 412 -17.43 13.39 -5.03
N VAL A 413 -17.51 12.06 -5.06
CA VAL A 413 -16.59 11.18 -4.36
C VAL A 413 -16.13 10.05 -5.27
N LEU A 414 -14.87 9.66 -5.12
CA LEU A 414 -14.23 8.47 -5.69
C LEU A 414 -13.58 7.70 -4.55
N ILE A 415 -13.96 6.44 -4.37
CA ILE A 415 -13.61 5.58 -3.24
C ILE A 415 -12.76 4.43 -3.75
N VAL A 416 -11.56 4.28 -3.20
CA VAL A 416 -10.58 3.25 -3.55
C VAL A 416 -10.37 2.33 -2.34
N PRO A 417 -10.88 1.09 -2.35
CA PRO A 417 -10.68 0.13 -1.26
C PRO A 417 -9.23 -0.35 -1.18
N LEU A 418 -8.58 -0.23 -0.02
CA LEU A 418 -7.16 -0.59 0.14
C LEU A 418 -6.95 -2.00 0.70
N SER A 419 -8.01 -2.71 1.10
CA SER A 419 -7.94 -4.00 1.78
C SER A 419 -8.92 -5.02 1.20
N GLN A 420 -8.56 -6.32 1.21
CA GLN A 420 -9.42 -7.41 0.71
C GLN A 420 -10.73 -7.57 1.50
N ARG A 421 -10.75 -7.13 2.76
CA ARG A 421 -11.97 -6.95 3.56
C ARG A 421 -12.17 -5.44 3.74
N PRO A 422 -13.30 -4.85 3.32
CA PRO A 422 -13.51 -3.40 3.32
C PRO A 422 -13.36 -2.82 4.73
N ARG A 423 -12.17 -2.28 5.03
CA ARG A 423 -11.81 -1.66 6.31
C ARG A 423 -11.01 -0.39 6.08
N ASP A 424 -10.14 -0.40 5.08
CA ASP A 424 -9.28 0.72 4.73
C ASP A 424 -9.63 1.26 3.34
N PHE A 425 -9.67 2.58 3.22
CA PHE A 425 -10.16 3.27 2.03
C PHE A 425 -9.39 4.57 1.78
N LEU A 426 -9.12 4.85 0.51
CA LEU A 426 -8.69 6.15 0.04
C LEU A 426 -9.85 6.83 -0.68
N PHE A 427 -10.12 8.07 -0.30
CA PHE A 427 -11.20 8.87 -0.87
C PHE A 427 -10.63 10.08 -1.60
N TYR A 428 -11.16 10.35 -2.78
CA TYR A 428 -10.96 11.61 -3.50
C TYR A 428 -12.28 12.36 -3.53
N PHE A 429 -12.21 13.68 -3.33
CA PHE A 429 -13.35 14.56 -3.19
C PHE A 429 -13.28 15.70 -4.19
N ARG A 430 -14.44 16.01 -4.78
CA ARG A 430 -14.64 17.21 -5.57
C ARG A 430 -15.81 18.00 -4.99
N PRO A 431 -15.67 19.33 -4.80
CA PRO A 431 -16.75 20.15 -4.30
C PRO A 431 -17.85 20.26 -5.35
N GLU A 432 -18.95 20.90 -4.94
CA GLU A 432 -19.97 21.35 -5.87
C GLU A 432 -19.34 22.30 -6.90
N ALA A 433 -19.42 21.90 -8.17
CA ALA A 433 -19.14 22.77 -9.27
C ALA A 433 -20.49 23.34 -9.73
N VAL A 434 -20.91 24.47 -9.14
CA VAL A 434 -22.12 25.18 -9.57
C VAL A 434 -21.91 25.61 -11.02
N ARG A 435 -22.45 24.83 -11.95
CA ARG A 435 -22.35 25.12 -13.38
C ARG A 435 -23.58 25.89 -13.78
N THR A 436 -23.35 27.13 -14.20
CA THR A 436 -24.32 27.80 -15.03
C THR A 436 -24.15 27.22 -16.44
N LEU A 437 -25.03 26.29 -16.82
CA LEU A 437 -25.14 25.87 -18.20
C LEU A 437 -25.89 26.97 -18.95
N ASP A 438 -25.18 27.68 -19.81
CA ASP A 438 -25.77 28.62 -20.74
C ASP A 438 -26.36 27.82 -21.90
N TRP A 439 -27.64 27.48 -21.84
CA TRP A 439 -28.32 26.80 -22.94
C TRP A 439 -28.70 27.80 -24.03
N GLY A 440 -28.62 27.39 -25.30
CA GLY A 440 -29.12 28.14 -26.45
C GLY A 440 -30.67 28.14 -26.53
N GLY A 441 -31.32 28.61 -25.46
CA GLY A 441 -32.77 28.52 -25.20
C GLY A 441 -33.13 27.48 -24.14
N ASP A 442 -34.33 27.58 -23.57
CA ASP A 442 -34.81 26.71 -22.48
C ASP A 442 -34.91 25.22 -22.93
N PRO A 443 -34.13 24.30 -22.32
CA PRO A 443 -34.12 22.88 -22.69
C PRO A 443 -35.39 22.13 -22.25
N ASN A 444 -36.14 22.67 -21.29
CA ASN A 444 -37.36 22.07 -20.75
C ASN A 444 -38.63 22.57 -21.45
N LYS A 445 -38.51 23.55 -22.37
CA LYS A 445 -39.66 24.15 -23.03
C LYS A 445 -40.32 23.16 -23.98
N THR A 446 -41.55 22.76 -23.64
CA THR A 446 -42.46 22.06 -24.54
C THR A 446 -42.85 22.99 -25.69
N TYR A 447 -42.75 22.47 -26.92
CA TYR A 447 -42.96 23.23 -28.14
C TYR A 447 -44.42 23.66 -28.29
N GLU A 448 -44.66 24.93 -28.64
CA GLU A 448 -45.99 25.45 -28.96
C GLU A 448 -46.40 25.06 -30.39
N THR A 449 -47.67 24.71 -30.58
CA THR A 449 -48.27 24.42 -31.89
C THR A 449 -48.42 25.70 -32.71
N GLY A 450 -47.91 25.68 -33.95
CA GLY A 450 -48.04 26.79 -34.90
C GLY A 450 -49.41 26.85 -35.60
N PRO A 451 -49.63 27.82 -36.51
CA PRO A 451 -50.89 28.01 -37.24
C PRO A 451 -51.31 26.84 -38.17
N LEU A 452 -50.47 25.81 -38.32
CA LEU A 452 -50.63 24.67 -39.21
C LEU A 452 -50.91 23.34 -38.48
N GLY A 453 -51.38 23.39 -37.21
CA GLY A 453 -51.76 22.20 -36.42
C GLY A 453 -50.62 21.63 -35.55
N ASP A 454 -50.66 20.33 -35.23
CA ASP A 454 -49.70 19.54 -34.40
C ASP A 454 -48.25 19.49 -34.92
N ARG A 455 -47.86 20.46 -35.76
CA ARG A 455 -46.55 20.54 -36.39
C ARG A 455 -45.54 21.21 -35.46
N LEU A 456 -44.39 20.55 -35.33
CA LEU A 456 -43.17 21.10 -34.75
C LEU A 456 -42.81 22.45 -35.37
N THR A 457 -42.83 23.51 -34.57
CA THR A 457 -41.97 24.67 -34.83
C THR A 457 -40.70 24.51 -33.99
N PRO A 458 -39.50 24.54 -34.58
CA PRO A 458 -38.27 24.62 -33.83
C PRO A 458 -38.27 25.80 -32.86
N ARG A 459 -37.38 25.80 -31.85
CA ARG A 459 -37.31 26.90 -30.88
C ARG A 459 -37.23 28.25 -31.58
N LYS A 460 -38.07 29.20 -31.15
CA LYS A 460 -38.11 30.58 -31.70
C LYS A 460 -37.08 31.52 -31.06
N SER A 461 -36.55 31.15 -29.90
CA SER A 461 -35.55 31.94 -29.17
C SER A 461 -34.31 31.11 -28.91
N PHE A 462 -33.17 31.70 -29.26
CA PHE A 462 -31.81 31.22 -28.93
C PHE A 462 -31.16 32.09 -27.86
N ALA A 463 -31.97 32.91 -27.16
CA ALA A 463 -31.49 33.69 -26.02
C ALA A 463 -30.95 32.74 -24.95
N ILE A 464 -29.84 33.13 -24.33
CA ILE A 464 -29.16 32.33 -23.31
C ILE A 464 -30.14 32.03 -22.17
N TRP A 465 -30.44 30.75 -21.97
CA TRP A 465 -31.16 30.26 -20.81
C TRP A 465 -30.17 29.66 -19.82
N LYS A 466 -30.09 30.23 -18.63
CA LYS A 466 -29.12 29.84 -17.61
C LYS A 466 -29.72 28.77 -16.72
N GLU A 467 -29.29 27.53 -16.89
CA GLU A 467 -29.55 26.49 -15.89
C GLU A 467 -28.45 26.53 -14.85
N THR A 468 -28.82 26.63 -13.58
CA THR A 468 -27.85 26.39 -12.52
C THR A 468 -27.93 24.93 -12.12
N VAL A 469 -26.98 24.11 -12.58
CA VAL A 469 -26.84 22.73 -12.13
C VAL A 469 -26.16 22.76 -10.77
N ARG A 470 -26.91 22.31 -9.76
CA ARG A 470 -26.47 22.22 -8.36
C ARG A 470 -26.27 20.77 -7.91
N ASP A 471 -25.59 20.62 -6.79
CA ASP A 471 -25.26 19.36 -6.12
C ASP A 471 -24.45 18.38 -6.98
N ARG A 472 -23.71 18.87 -7.99
CA ARG A 472 -22.85 18.06 -8.86
C ARG A 472 -21.41 18.55 -8.88
N SER A 473 -20.47 17.62 -8.91
CA SER A 473 -19.05 17.91 -9.12
C SER A 473 -18.64 17.81 -10.59
N HIS A 474 -17.37 18.11 -10.89
CA HIS A 474 -16.75 17.66 -12.15
C HIS A 474 -16.81 16.13 -12.28
N PRO A 475 -17.26 15.58 -13.43
CA PRO A 475 -17.32 14.14 -13.65
C PRO A 475 -15.92 13.52 -13.59
N TRP A 476 -15.81 12.34 -12.98
CA TRP A 476 -14.58 11.54 -12.95
C TRP A 476 -14.24 11.08 -14.37
N SER A 477 -13.02 11.37 -14.82
CA SER A 477 -12.56 10.97 -16.15
C SER A 477 -12.17 9.49 -16.17
N GLU A 478 -12.17 8.85 -17.34
CA GLU A 478 -11.67 7.47 -17.48
C GLU A 478 -10.23 7.32 -16.98
N ALA A 479 -9.40 8.35 -17.13
CA ALA A 479 -8.04 8.36 -16.59
C ALA A 479 -8.02 8.36 -15.05
N ASP A 480 -8.92 9.12 -14.41
CA ASP A 480 -9.07 9.13 -12.94
C ASP A 480 -9.45 7.73 -12.44
N LEU A 481 -10.42 7.08 -13.11
CA LEU A 481 -10.92 5.75 -12.73
C LEU A 481 -9.88 4.65 -12.97
N SER A 482 -9.18 4.69 -14.11
CA SER A 482 -8.11 3.74 -14.44
C SER A 482 -6.95 3.84 -13.44
N PHE A 483 -6.55 5.06 -13.06
CA PHE A 483 -5.52 5.26 -12.05
C PHE A 483 -5.97 4.77 -10.67
N ALA A 484 -7.19 5.07 -10.25
CA ALA A 484 -7.75 4.61 -8.99
C ALA A 484 -7.74 3.07 -8.89
N GLU A 485 -8.08 2.38 -9.98
CA GLU A 485 -8.05 0.91 -10.02
C GLU A 485 -6.61 0.36 -10.00
N ALA A 486 -5.68 0.98 -10.72
CA ALA A 486 -4.27 0.60 -10.67
C ALA A 486 -3.67 0.81 -9.26
N LEU A 487 -3.98 1.92 -8.61
CA LEU A 487 -3.58 2.22 -7.23
C LEU A 487 -4.14 1.17 -6.26
N ARG A 488 -5.41 0.81 -6.41
CA ARG A 488 -6.07 -0.23 -5.63
C ARG A 488 -5.27 -1.54 -5.67
N ILE A 489 -4.94 -2.01 -6.87
CA ILE A 489 -4.22 -3.26 -7.09
C ILE A 489 -2.83 -3.21 -6.45
N SER A 490 -2.06 -2.16 -6.71
CA SER A 490 -0.70 -2.02 -6.18
C SER A 490 -0.66 -1.91 -4.65
N VAL A 491 -1.56 -1.13 -4.04
CA VAL A 491 -1.58 -0.97 -2.57
C VAL A 491 -2.01 -2.25 -1.88
N VAL A 492 -3.03 -2.96 -2.42
CA VAL A 492 -3.44 -4.26 -1.88
C VAL A 492 -2.29 -5.27 -1.94
N GLU A 493 -1.54 -5.32 -3.04
CA GLU A 493 -0.37 -6.21 -3.18
C GLU A 493 0.72 -5.92 -2.15
N VAL A 494 1.05 -4.64 -1.95
CA VAL A 494 2.02 -4.19 -0.93
C VAL A 494 1.58 -4.55 0.49
N LEU A 495 0.32 -4.28 0.83
CA LEU A 495 -0.20 -4.54 2.18
C LEU A 495 -0.25 -6.05 2.48
N LEU A 496 -0.55 -6.88 1.48
CA LEU A 496 -0.48 -8.34 1.61
C LEU A 496 0.96 -8.80 1.84
N PHE A 497 1.91 -8.30 1.04
CA PHE A 497 3.32 -8.67 1.17
C PHE A 497 3.88 -8.31 2.55
N ASN A 498 3.66 -7.08 3.04
CA ASN A 498 4.13 -6.67 4.37
C ASN A 498 3.48 -7.50 5.49
N SER A 499 2.20 -7.86 5.36
CA SER A 499 1.54 -8.75 6.32
C SER A 499 2.14 -10.16 6.34
N GLU A 500 2.57 -10.70 5.20
CA GLU A 500 3.20 -12.02 5.11
C GLU A 500 4.59 -12.01 5.75
N VAL A 501 5.40 -10.97 5.48
CA VAL A 501 6.73 -10.80 6.08
C VAL A 501 6.64 -10.72 7.61
N LEU A 502 5.77 -9.85 8.14
CA LEU A 502 5.57 -9.72 9.59
C LEU A 502 5.07 -11.02 10.25
N ALA A 503 4.25 -11.81 9.55
CA ALA A 503 3.78 -13.09 10.04
C ALA A 503 4.90 -14.15 10.11
N ASP A 504 5.80 -14.17 9.12
CA ASP A 504 6.96 -15.07 9.12
C ASP A 504 7.93 -14.72 10.26
N GLU A 505 8.21 -13.44 10.47
CA GLU A 505 9.05 -12.98 11.58
C GLU A 505 8.51 -13.38 12.95
N ARG A 506 7.20 -13.16 13.19
CA ARG A 506 6.52 -13.60 14.42
C ARG A 506 6.60 -15.10 14.61
N THR A 507 6.43 -15.87 13.54
CA THR A 507 6.52 -17.33 13.59
C THR A 507 7.93 -17.78 13.96
N ARG A 508 8.96 -17.19 13.34
CA ARG A 508 10.37 -17.47 13.67
C ARG A 508 10.74 -17.08 15.10
N ALA A 509 10.21 -15.97 15.61
CA ALA A 509 10.40 -15.55 16.99
C ALA A 509 9.74 -16.55 17.97
N ALA A 510 8.51 -16.98 17.69
CA ALA A 510 7.79 -17.95 18.51
C ALA A 510 8.49 -19.33 18.54
N VAL A 511 9.03 -19.79 17.40
CA VAL A 511 9.82 -21.03 17.33
C VAL A 511 11.08 -20.92 18.18
N ARG A 512 11.82 -19.81 18.07
CA ARG A 512 13.01 -19.56 18.90
C ARG A 512 12.68 -19.62 20.39
N GLN A 513 11.67 -18.88 20.84
CA GLN A 513 11.25 -18.87 22.25
C GLN A 513 10.86 -20.27 22.74
N ARG A 514 10.20 -21.08 21.91
CA ARG A 514 9.81 -22.46 22.26
C ARG A 514 11.02 -23.37 22.49
N VAL A 515 12.04 -23.27 21.63
CA VAL A 515 13.27 -24.06 21.76
C VAL A 515 14.04 -23.68 23.03
N LEU A 516 14.20 -22.38 23.29
CA LEU A 516 14.84 -21.88 24.52
C LEU A 516 14.12 -22.39 25.79
N ASN A 517 12.78 -22.30 25.82
CA ASN A 517 12.00 -22.82 26.94
C ASN A 517 12.13 -24.34 27.12
N GLN A 518 12.22 -25.11 26.03
CA GLN A 518 12.42 -26.55 26.13
C GLN A 518 13.80 -26.90 26.72
N GLU A 519 14.84 -26.18 26.31
CA GLU A 519 16.20 -26.38 26.82
C GLU A 519 16.31 -26.02 28.31
N LEU A 520 15.74 -24.88 28.72
CA LEU A 520 15.68 -24.48 30.13
C LEU A 520 14.95 -25.52 30.99
N ASN A 521 13.78 -25.98 30.54
CA ASN A 521 13.03 -27.01 31.25
C ASN A 521 13.81 -28.33 31.37
N HIS A 522 14.59 -28.69 30.35
CA HIS A 522 15.45 -29.86 30.41
C HIS A 522 16.56 -29.68 31.46
N ARG A 523 17.22 -28.52 31.51
CA ARG A 523 18.25 -28.19 32.51
C ARG A 523 17.70 -28.23 33.94
N VAL A 524 16.55 -27.62 34.19
CA VAL A 524 15.90 -27.64 35.52
C VAL A 524 15.56 -29.07 35.97
N LYS A 525 15.01 -29.89 35.07
CA LYS A 525 14.71 -31.30 35.37
C LYS A 525 15.97 -32.09 35.73
N ASN A 526 17.09 -31.81 35.09
CA ASN A 526 18.35 -32.47 35.38
C ASN A 526 18.86 -32.12 36.79
N ILE A 527 18.80 -30.85 37.17
CA ILE A 527 19.23 -30.40 38.51
C ILE A 527 18.35 -31.02 39.61
N LEU A 528 17.03 -31.02 39.42
CA LEU A 528 16.10 -31.63 40.38
C LEU A 528 16.35 -33.15 40.52
N ALA A 529 16.75 -33.83 39.44
CA ALA A 529 17.13 -35.24 39.51
C ALA A 529 18.41 -35.46 40.34
N ILE A 530 19.41 -34.58 40.22
CA ILE A 530 20.65 -34.61 41.02
C ILE A 530 20.33 -34.35 42.49
N ILE A 531 19.56 -33.31 42.81
CA ILE A 531 19.16 -32.99 44.19
C ILE A 531 18.41 -34.17 44.82
N ARG A 532 17.44 -34.76 44.10
CA ARG A 532 16.72 -35.94 44.58
C ARG A 532 17.66 -37.12 44.86
N SER A 533 18.70 -37.30 44.05
CA SER A 533 19.73 -38.33 44.26
C SER A 533 20.56 -38.06 45.52
N LEU A 534 20.92 -36.80 45.79
CA LEU A 534 21.63 -36.39 47.00
C LEU A 534 20.79 -36.64 48.26
N VAL A 535 19.51 -36.25 48.24
CA VAL A 535 18.58 -36.39 49.38
C VAL A 535 18.20 -37.85 49.66
N SER A 536 18.19 -38.71 48.65
CA SER A 536 17.79 -40.13 48.81
C SER A 536 18.86 -41.01 49.48
N GLN A 537 20.01 -40.45 49.83
CA GLN A 537 21.11 -41.18 50.48
C GLN A 537 20.82 -41.45 51.94
N ARG A 538 21.30 -42.57 52.48
CA ARG A 538 21.15 -42.88 53.92
C ARG A 538 22.39 -42.41 54.69
N PRO A 539 22.24 -41.89 55.93
CA PRO A 539 23.36 -41.60 56.81
C PRO A 539 24.26 -42.83 56.99
N ALA A 540 25.57 -42.63 57.12
CA ALA A 540 26.49 -43.72 57.39
C ALA A 540 26.24 -44.31 58.79
N GLN A 541 26.55 -45.60 58.98
CA GLN A 541 26.31 -46.29 60.24
C GLN A 541 27.22 -45.73 61.34
N GLY A 542 26.64 -45.01 62.31
CA GLY A 542 27.38 -44.31 63.39
C GLY A 542 27.49 -42.79 63.19
N GLU A 543 27.01 -42.26 62.06
CA GLU A 543 26.90 -40.82 61.81
C GLU A 543 25.65 -40.24 62.49
N THR A 544 25.77 -39.08 63.14
CA THR A 544 24.62 -38.36 63.69
C THR A 544 23.79 -37.75 62.57
N LEU A 545 22.49 -37.58 62.80
CA LEU A 545 21.61 -36.93 61.83
C LEU A 545 22.11 -35.53 61.47
N ASP A 546 22.63 -34.79 62.45
CA ASP A 546 23.17 -33.44 62.25
C ASP A 546 24.41 -33.43 61.33
N SER A 547 25.33 -34.38 61.48
CA SER A 547 26.50 -34.52 60.59
C SER A 547 26.09 -34.84 59.15
N TYR A 548 25.06 -35.67 58.98
CA TYR A 548 24.52 -36.01 57.67
C TYR A 548 23.84 -34.81 57.00
N VAL A 549 23.03 -34.05 57.75
CA VAL A 549 22.35 -32.84 57.25
C VAL A 549 23.37 -31.77 56.82
N GLU A 550 24.42 -31.53 57.60
CA GLU A 550 25.46 -30.57 57.24
C GLU A 550 26.25 -30.98 56.00
N THR A 551 26.54 -32.27 55.85
CA THR A 551 27.21 -32.80 54.65
C THR A 551 26.30 -32.70 53.41
N LEU A 552 24.99 -32.93 53.55
CA LEU A 552 24.02 -32.76 52.47
C LEU A 552 23.87 -31.28 52.07
N ARG A 553 23.83 -30.37 53.06
CA ARG A 553 23.75 -28.91 52.84
C ARG A 553 24.94 -28.42 52.00
N GLY A 554 26.16 -28.79 52.38
CA GLY A 554 27.38 -28.41 51.65
C GLY A 554 27.38 -28.88 50.19
N ARG A 555 26.92 -30.11 49.92
CA ARG A 555 26.82 -30.64 48.54
C ARG A 555 25.80 -29.91 47.67
N ILE A 556 24.65 -29.54 48.25
CA ILE A 556 23.61 -28.78 47.53
C ILE A 556 24.14 -27.38 47.20
N GLN A 557 24.88 -26.76 48.13
CA GLN A 557 25.50 -25.44 47.91
C GLN A 557 26.58 -25.50 46.81
N ALA A 558 27.46 -26.49 46.82
CA ALA A 558 28.47 -26.68 45.76
C ALA A 558 27.83 -26.87 44.36
N LEU A 559 26.71 -27.60 44.30
CA LEU A 559 25.94 -27.77 43.06
C LEU A 559 25.28 -26.46 42.59
N ALA A 560 24.74 -25.66 43.51
CA ALA A 560 24.13 -24.37 43.19
C ALA A 560 25.18 -23.38 42.66
N TYR A 561 26.35 -23.30 43.31
CA TYR A 561 27.47 -22.46 42.86
C TYR A 561 27.92 -22.82 41.43
N ALA A 562 28.02 -24.12 41.13
CA ALA A 562 28.38 -24.57 39.79
C ALA A 562 27.33 -24.21 38.72
N HIS A 563 26.04 -24.21 39.09
CA HIS A 563 24.95 -23.86 38.19
C HIS A 563 24.93 -22.35 37.87
N ASP A 564 25.14 -21.50 38.86
CA ASP A 564 25.11 -20.04 38.67
C ASP A 564 26.27 -19.56 37.79
N GLN A 565 27.47 -20.13 37.98
CA GLN A 565 28.61 -19.85 37.11
C GLN A 565 28.39 -20.33 35.67
N ALA A 566 27.71 -21.46 35.47
CA ALA A 566 27.37 -21.95 34.14
C ALA A 566 26.29 -21.11 33.42
N GLY A 567 25.41 -20.43 34.17
CA GLY A 567 24.30 -19.63 33.63
C GLY A 567 24.70 -18.30 32.99
N ARG A 568 25.87 -17.76 33.33
CA ARG A 568 26.30 -16.42 32.89
C ARG A 568 26.81 -16.34 31.44
N ASP A 569 27.31 -17.44 30.84
CA ASP A 569 27.84 -17.42 29.46
C ASP A 569 27.89 -18.80 28.75
N ASP A 570 27.20 -19.83 29.25
CA ASP A 570 27.20 -21.23 28.73
C ASP A 570 28.61 -21.85 28.57
N SER A 571 29.63 -21.23 29.17
CA SER A 571 31.05 -21.48 28.92
C SER A 571 31.77 -22.21 30.06
N GLY A 572 31.10 -22.42 31.20
CA GLY A 572 31.67 -23.03 32.41
C GLY A 572 32.48 -22.03 33.23
N GLY A 573 33.66 -22.41 33.71
CA GLY A 573 34.46 -21.54 34.59
C GLY A 573 35.91 -21.98 34.76
N LEU A 574 36.75 -21.11 35.33
CA LEU A 574 38.17 -21.40 35.56
C LEU A 574 38.36 -22.42 36.70
N LEU A 575 39.16 -23.46 36.46
CA LEU A 575 39.48 -24.50 37.46
C LEU A 575 40.13 -23.89 38.72
N ARG A 576 40.99 -22.89 38.55
CA ARG A 576 41.60 -22.18 39.68
C ARG A 576 40.55 -21.53 40.57
N THR A 577 39.60 -20.80 39.98
CA THR A 577 38.52 -20.13 40.73
C THR A 577 37.69 -21.14 41.51
N LEU A 578 37.40 -22.30 40.91
CA LEU A 578 36.67 -23.38 41.58
C LEU A 578 37.44 -23.95 42.78
N VAL A 579 38.73 -24.26 42.61
CA VAL A 579 39.58 -24.76 43.70
C VAL A 579 39.71 -23.74 44.82
N GLN A 580 39.85 -22.45 44.48
CA GLN A 580 39.94 -21.37 45.46
C GLN A 580 38.63 -21.20 46.24
N ALA A 581 37.48 -21.24 45.56
CA ALA A 581 36.17 -21.12 46.20
C ALA A 581 35.93 -22.24 47.23
N GLU A 582 36.21 -23.50 46.88
CA GLU A 582 36.03 -24.65 47.79
C GLU A 582 36.99 -24.63 48.99
N LEU A 583 38.15 -23.99 48.86
CA LEU A 583 39.17 -23.92 49.92
C LEU A 583 39.12 -22.62 50.72
N ALA A 584 38.39 -21.60 50.26
CA ALA A 584 38.27 -20.30 50.92
C ALA A 584 37.83 -20.40 52.40
N PRO A 585 36.85 -21.25 52.79
CA PRO A 585 36.44 -21.39 54.20
C PRO A 585 37.57 -21.89 55.12
N TYR A 586 38.61 -22.50 54.55
CA TYR A 586 39.71 -23.14 55.27
C TYR A 586 41.04 -22.39 55.11
N SER A 587 41.01 -21.20 54.51
CA SER A 587 42.18 -20.41 54.09
C SER A 587 42.86 -19.59 55.19
N GLY A 588 42.36 -19.62 56.43
CA GLY A 588 42.91 -18.86 57.58
C GLY A 588 44.35 -19.20 57.96
N ASP A 589 44.95 -20.26 57.39
CA ASP A 589 46.33 -20.70 57.62
C ASP A 589 47.07 -20.90 56.27
N LEU A 590 47.16 -19.80 55.50
CA LEU A 590 47.67 -19.74 54.10
C LEU A 590 49.02 -20.42 53.84
N SER A 591 49.83 -20.68 54.88
CA SER A 591 51.15 -21.31 54.74
C SER A 591 51.10 -22.83 54.46
N ARG A 592 49.91 -23.45 54.56
CA ARG A 592 49.74 -24.91 54.54
C ARG A 592 49.06 -25.46 53.28
N ILE A 593 48.56 -24.59 52.41
CA ILE A 593 47.85 -24.96 51.17
C ILE A 593 48.61 -24.40 49.96
N GLY A 594 49.09 -25.27 49.07
CA GLY A 594 49.71 -24.91 47.80
C GLY A 594 48.79 -25.21 46.61
N VAL A 595 48.56 -24.23 45.75
CA VAL A 595 47.70 -24.36 44.56
C VAL A 595 48.47 -23.90 43.31
N GLU A 596 48.87 -24.84 42.46
CA GLU A 596 49.72 -24.55 41.29
C GLU A 596 49.18 -25.19 40.00
N GLY A 597 49.24 -24.47 38.88
CA GLY A 597 48.83 -24.99 37.58
C GLY A 597 48.59 -23.87 36.56
N PRO A 598 48.41 -24.17 35.26
CA PRO A 598 48.09 -23.17 34.24
C PRO A 598 46.62 -22.71 34.33
N GLU A 599 46.31 -21.55 33.74
CA GLU A 599 44.93 -21.06 33.62
C GLU A 599 44.13 -21.94 32.64
N ILE A 600 43.18 -22.69 33.19
CA ILE A 600 42.35 -23.64 32.45
C ILE A 600 40.89 -23.31 32.73
N ALA A 601 40.11 -23.15 31.66
CA ALA A 601 38.65 -23.12 31.70
C ALA A 601 38.09 -24.53 31.53
N LEU A 602 37.18 -24.91 32.42
CA LEU A 602 36.34 -26.09 32.29
C LEU A 602 35.00 -25.69 31.69
N ASP A 603 34.41 -26.54 30.86
CA ASP A 603 33.02 -26.34 30.44
C ASP A 603 32.03 -26.56 31.60
N ALA A 604 30.76 -26.17 31.40
CA ALA A 604 29.73 -26.23 32.45
C ALA A 604 29.56 -27.64 33.07
N ARG A 605 29.74 -28.70 32.28
CA ARG A 605 29.58 -30.07 32.76
C ARG A 605 30.75 -30.49 33.62
N ALA A 606 31.98 -30.29 33.16
CA ALA A 606 33.17 -30.62 33.94
C ALA A 606 33.31 -29.73 35.18
N PHE A 607 32.93 -28.46 35.09
CA PHE A 607 32.89 -27.54 36.22
C PHE A 607 31.96 -28.06 37.34
N SER A 608 30.74 -28.48 36.98
CA SER A 608 29.76 -29.02 37.94
C SER A 608 30.21 -30.32 38.62
N VAL A 609 30.77 -31.25 37.84
CA VAL A 609 31.28 -32.52 38.38
C VAL A 609 32.47 -32.27 39.30
N MET A 610 33.38 -31.39 38.90
CA MET A 610 34.57 -31.08 39.69
C MET A 610 34.24 -30.30 40.97
N ALA A 611 33.19 -29.46 40.97
CA ALA A 611 32.75 -28.76 42.18
C ALA A 611 32.40 -29.77 43.29
N LEU A 612 31.59 -30.78 42.96
CA LEU A 612 31.23 -31.84 43.90
C LEU A 612 32.43 -32.68 44.36
N VAL A 613 33.33 -33.04 43.44
CA VAL A 613 34.52 -33.84 43.77
C VAL A 613 35.48 -33.06 44.67
N LEU A 614 35.74 -31.78 44.35
CA LEU A 614 36.61 -30.92 45.15
C LEU A 614 36.00 -30.61 46.51
N HIS A 615 34.68 -30.41 46.59
CA HIS A 615 33.98 -30.22 47.86
C HIS A 615 34.14 -31.43 48.80
N GLU A 616 33.98 -32.65 48.26
CA GLU A 616 34.19 -33.88 49.05
C GLU A 616 35.66 -34.03 49.50
N LEU A 617 36.63 -33.70 48.64
CA LEU A 617 38.05 -33.76 48.99
C LEU A 617 38.40 -32.72 50.06
N ALA A 618 37.94 -31.48 49.92
CA ALA A 618 38.15 -30.42 50.89
C ALA A 618 37.54 -30.78 52.26
N THR A 619 36.30 -31.27 52.26
CA THR A 619 35.62 -31.74 53.47
C THR A 619 36.38 -32.90 54.13
N ASN A 620 36.86 -33.87 53.36
CA ASN A 620 37.64 -34.99 53.88
C ASN A 620 38.99 -34.52 54.46
N ALA A 621 39.67 -33.58 53.80
CA ALA A 621 40.92 -33.00 54.28
C ALA A 621 40.74 -32.32 55.66
N VAL A 622 39.60 -31.68 55.90
CA VAL A 622 39.26 -31.00 57.17
C VAL A 622 38.81 -31.97 58.25
N LYS A 623 38.00 -32.97 57.92
CA LYS A 623 37.47 -33.92 58.92
C LYS A 623 38.47 -34.98 59.32
N TYR A 624 39.27 -35.48 58.37
CA TYR A 624 40.08 -36.68 58.54
C TYR A 624 41.52 -36.54 58.05
N GLY A 625 41.81 -35.51 57.24
CA GLY A 625 43.05 -35.40 56.48
C GLY A 625 44.00 -34.31 56.95
N ALA A 626 44.75 -33.73 56.00
CA ALA A 626 45.85 -32.82 56.29
C ALA A 626 45.42 -31.53 57.00
N LEU A 627 44.19 -31.04 56.78
CA LEU A 627 43.71 -29.80 57.40
C LEU A 627 43.19 -30.03 58.83
N ALA A 628 42.88 -31.27 59.21
CA ALA A 628 42.53 -31.64 60.58
C ALA A 628 43.72 -31.61 61.55
N GLN A 629 44.94 -31.81 61.05
CA GLN A 629 46.17 -31.95 61.86
C GLN A 629 47.02 -30.69 61.80
N ALA A 630 47.61 -30.26 62.93
CA ALA A 630 48.44 -29.05 62.95
C ALA A 630 49.71 -29.14 62.05
N SER A 631 50.22 -30.35 61.80
CA SER A 631 51.39 -30.62 60.95
C SER A 631 51.07 -30.82 59.46
N GLY A 632 49.79 -30.87 59.09
CA GLY A 632 49.42 -31.33 57.75
C GLY A 632 49.56 -30.24 56.68
N ARG A 633 49.89 -30.66 55.45
CA ARG A 633 49.98 -29.79 54.27
C ARG A 633 49.16 -30.36 53.11
N LEU A 634 48.49 -29.48 52.39
CA LEU A 634 47.70 -29.78 51.21
C LEU A 634 48.35 -29.14 49.98
N SER A 635 48.59 -29.92 48.93
CA SER A 635 49.06 -29.43 47.64
C SER A 635 48.14 -29.90 46.53
N ILE A 636 47.71 -28.98 45.68
CA ILE A 636 46.83 -29.24 44.54
C ILE A 636 47.54 -28.72 43.31
N THR A 637 47.90 -29.62 42.41
CA THR A 637 48.60 -29.26 41.18
C THR A 637 47.89 -29.78 39.95
N TRP A 638 47.90 -29.01 38.86
CA TRP A 638 47.38 -29.51 37.59
C TRP A 638 48.24 -29.08 36.40
N HIS A 639 48.21 -29.89 35.34
CA HIS A 639 48.87 -29.61 34.06
C HIS A 639 48.10 -30.24 32.90
N LEU A 640 48.39 -29.79 31.67
CA LEU A 640 47.90 -30.44 30.46
C LEU A 640 48.94 -31.45 29.97
N ASP A 641 48.52 -32.64 29.59
CA ASP A 641 49.37 -33.59 28.87
C ASP A 641 49.43 -33.29 27.37
N ASP A 642 50.29 -34.00 26.63
CA ASP A 642 50.49 -33.81 25.19
C ASP A 642 49.20 -34.05 24.36
N ALA A 643 48.23 -34.76 24.93
CA ALA A 643 46.91 -35.01 24.33
C ALA A 643 45.87 -33.93 24.71
N GLY A 644 46.26 -32.92 25.49
CA GLY A 644 45.40 -31.83 25.95
C GLY A 644 44.49 -32.20 27.13
N ASN A 645 44.68 -33.36 27.76
CA ASN A 645 43.91 -33.73 28.96
C ASN A 645 44.45 -32.99 30.18
N CYS A 646 43.57 -32.52 31.07
CA CYS A 646 43.98 -31.90 32.32
C CYS A 646 44.16 -32.97 33.40
N ARG A 647 45.39 -33.11 33.90
CA ARG A 647 45.71 -33.99 35.03
C ARG A 647 45.79 -33.17 36.30
N ILE A 648 44.91 -33.49 37.25
CA ILE A 648 44.80 -32.84 38.56
C ILE A 648 45.31 -33.82 39.61
N VAL A 649 46.20 -33.35 40.48
CA VAL A 649 46.75 -34.12 41.60
C VAL A 649 46.46 -33.36 42.89
N TRP A 650 45.66 -33.98 43.75
CA TRP A 650 45.41 -33.55 45.11
C TRP A 650 46.27 -34.39 46.05
N ARG A 651 47.13 -33.77 46.86
CA ARG A 651 48.02 -34.48 47.77
C ARG A 651 48.01 -33.86 49.15
N GLU A 652 47.72 -34.71 50.12
CA GLU A 652 47.73 -34.44 51.55
C GLU A 652 48.94 -35.12 52.19
N THR A 653 49.63 -34.43 53.07
CA THR A 653 50.80 -34.93 53.79
C THR A 653 50.79 -34.48 55.25
N GLY A 654 51.49 -35.18 56.14
CA GLY A 654 51.58 -34.84 57.56
C GLY A 654 50.41 -35.34 58.41
N VAL A 655 49.74 -36.40 57.94
CA VAL A 655 48.67 -37.13 58.65
C VAL A 655 49.24 -38.47 59.15
N PRO A 656 49.73 -38.55 60.40
CA PRO A 656 50.34 -39.78 60.92
C PRO A 656 49.30 -40.90 61.14
N ASP A 657 49.72 -42.15 60.93
CA ASP A 657 48.94 -43.37 61.17
C ASP A 657 47.61 -43.47 60.40
N LEU A 658 47.56 -42.90 59.20
CA LEU A 658 46.36 -42.96 58.35
C LEU A 658 46.13 -44.39 57.82
N VAL A 659 45.02 -45.01 58.21
CA VAL A 659 44.59 -46.34 57.73
C VAL A 659 43.48 -46.17 56.71
N ALA A 660 43.62 -46.82 55.55
CA ALA A 660 42.59 -46.82 54.52
C ALA A 660 41.24 -47.31 55.09
N PRO A 661 40.12 -46.62 54.82
CA PRO A 661 38.82 -46.99 55.37
C PRO A 661 38.37 -48.36 54.83
N GLN A 662 37.89 -49.23 55.72
CA GLN A 662 37.43 -50.59 55.35
C GLN A 662 36.07 -50.60 54.61
N ARG A 663 35.35 -49.48 54.57
CA ARG A 663 34.06 -49.33 53.87
C ARG A 663 34.11 -48.10 52.97
N THR A 664 33.63 -48.24 51.74
CA THR A 664 33.45 -47.13 50.81
C THR A 664 32.14 -46.40 51.12
N GLY A 665 32.23 -45.15 51.57
CA GLY A 665 31.08 -44.26 51.73
C GLY A 665 30.77 -43.49 50.45
N PHE A 666 29.65 -42.77 50.42
CA PHE A 666 29.24 -41.99 49.24
C PHE A 666 30.33 -41.01 48.78
N GLY A 667 31.03 -40.32 49.71
CA GLY A 667 32.10 -39.39 49.34
C GLY A 667 33.27 -40.08 48.62
N SER A 668 33.70 -41.25 49.08
CA SER A 668 34.73 -42.05 48.39
C SER A 668 34.25 -42.61 47.05
N SER A 669 32.96 -42.95 46.93
CA SER A 669 32.36 -43.34 45.65
C SER A 669 32.23 -42.17 44.67
N LEU A 670 31.87 -40.98 45.13
CA LEU A 670 31.79 -39.78 44.30
C LEU A 670 33.18 -39.40 43.76
N VAL A 671 34.18 -39.38 44.62
CA VAL A 671 35.58 -39.09 44.24
C VAL A 671 36.11 -40.12 43.24
N ASN A 672 35.78 -41.41 43.40
CA ASN A 672 36.25 -42.45 42.49
C ASN A 672 35.44 -42.59 41.21
N GLU A 673 34.13 -42.30 41.19
CA GLU A 673 33.29 -42.67 40.04
C GLU A 673 32.78 -41.46 39.23
N ALA A 674 32.74 -40.26 39.80
CA ALA A 674 32.14 -39.10 39.13
C ALA A 674 32.89 -38.69 37.84
N VAL A 675 34.23 -38.65 37.88
CA VAL A 675 35.04 -38.27 36.71
C VAL A 675 35.00 -39.35 35.60
N PRO A 676 35.18 -40.66 35.89
CA PRO A 676 35.02 -41.70 34.87
C PRO A 676 33.61 -41.79 34.29
N TYR A 677 32.58 -41.71 35.12
CA TYR A 677 31.20 -41.92 34.69
C TYR A 677 30.63 -40.72 33.92
N ASP A 678 30.79 -39.50 34.46
CA ASP A 678 30.15 -38.32 33.89
C ASP A 678 31.01 -37.62 32.83
N LEU A 679 32.33 -37.73 32.92
CA LEU A 679 33.26 -37.06 31.99
C LEU A 679 34.00 -38.06 31.10
N GLY A 680 33.96 -39.37 31.37
CA GLY A 680 34.75 -40.35 30.63
C GLY A 680 36.26 -40.13 30.83
N GLY A 681 36.64 -39.61 31.99
CA GLY A 681 38.02 -39.41 32.41
C GLY A 681 38.54 -40.55 33.29
N GLU A 682 39.57 -40.27 34.08
CA GLU A 682 40.13 -41.22 35.05
C GLU A 682 40.18 -40.59 36.44
N SER A 683 40.08 -41.43 37.46
CA SER A 683 40.16 -41.07 38.88
C SER A 683 40.94 -42.17 39.62
N GLY A 684 41.68 -41.80 40.65
CA GLY A 684 42.37 -42.75 41.51
C GLY A 684 42.67 -42.14 42.86
N LEU A 685 42.48 -42.92 43.93
CA LEU A 685 42.69 -42.51 45.30
C LEU A 685 43.68 -43.46 45.99
N ASP A 686 44.89 -42.96 46.27
CA ASP A 686 45.97 -43.70 46.90
C ASP A 686 46.11 -43.28 48.37
N TRP A 687 45.89 -44.23 49.29
CA TRP A 687 46.12 -44.04 50.73
C TRP A 687 47.59 -44.29 51.06
N ARG A 688 48.28 -43.29 51.60
CA ARG A 688 49.69 -43.36 51.98
C ARG A 688 49.84 -43.28 53.50
N PRO A 689 50.93 -43.83 54.06
CA PRO A 689 51.18 -43.78 55.51
C PRO A 689 51.27 -42.35 56.08
N ASP A 690 51.54 -41.34 55.25
CA ASP A 690 51.69 -39.93 55.64
C ASP A 690 50.55 -39.01 55.15
N GLY A 691 49.53 -39.55 54.46
CA GLY A 691 48.42 -38.79 53.90
C GLY A 691 47.71 -39.46 52.71
N VAL A 692 47.03 -38.67 51.88
CA VAL A 692 46.20 -39.16 50.76
C VAL A 692 46.62 -38.49 49.46
N GLU A 693 46.70 -39.25 48.36
CA GLU A 693 46.86 -38.70 47.03
C GLU A 693 45.68 -39.09 46.14
N ALA A 694 44.95 -38.10 45.61
CA ALA A 694 43.94 -38.30 44.59
C ALA A 694 44.43 -37.76 43.23
N ARG A 695 44.22 -38.54 42.17
CA ARG A 695 44.60 -38.18 40.79
C ARG A 695 43.37 -38.22 39.91
N PHE A 696 43.16 -37.17 39.12
CA PHE A 696 42.06 -37.06 38.16
C PHE A 696 42.60 -36.69 36.78
N THR A 697 42.06 -37.31 35.73
CA THR A 697 42.35 -36.97 34.33
C THR A 697 41.05 -36.53 33.66
N LEU A 698 40.96 -35.25 33.31
CA LEU A 698 39.84 -34.67 32.58
C LEU A 698 40.15 -34.67 31.07
N PRO A 699 39.29 -35.27 30.23
CA PRO A 699 39.51 -35.30 28.79
C PRO A 699 39.55 -33.91 28.14
N ALA A 700 40.39 -33.73 27.13
CA ALA A 700 40.62 -32.45 26.43
C ALA A 700 39.34 -31.74 25.93
N ARG A 701 38.28 -32.49 25.61
CA ARG A 701 37.00 -31.91 25.13
C ARG A 701 36.29 -31.01 26.16
N PHE A 702 36.59 -31.18 27.44
CA PHE A 702 35.99 -30.41 28.54
C PHE A 702 36.88 -29.26 29.03
N VAL A 703 38.06 -29.09 28.42
CA VAL A 703 39.17 -28.31 28.94
C VAL A 703 39.68 -27.36 27.87
N ARG A 704 39.82 -26.08 28.19
CA ARG A 704 40.42 -25.08 27.29
C ARG A 704 41.48 -24.27 28.02
N LEU A 705 42.62 -24.05 27.36
CA LEU A 705 43.63 -23.14 27.88
C LEU A 705 43.08 -21.71 27.78
N ALA A 706 42.92 -21.03 28.92
CA ALA A 706 42.52 -19.63 28.90
C ALA A 706 43.75 -18.77 28.55
N PRO A 707 43.66 -17.81 27.61
CA PRO A 707 44.75 -16.88 27.37
C PRO A 707 45.04 -16.12 28.67
N ALA A 708 46.32 -15.91 28.99
CA ALA A 708 46.72 -15.08 30.13
C ALA A 708 46.28 -13.63 29.88
N ALA A 709 45.05 -13.30 30.25
CA ALA A 709 44.52 -11.96 30.15
C ALA A 709 45.23 -11.08 31.18
N ALA A 710 45.71 -9.93 30.70
CA ALA A 710 46.27 -8.86 31.51
C ALA A 710 45.36 -8.54 32.70
N ALA A 711 45.96 -8.33 33.85
CA ALA A 711 45.29 -7.95 35.09
C ALA A 711 44.27 -6.82 34.84
N ALA A 712 42.98 -7.16 34.84
CA ALA A 712 41.92 -6.22 35.14
C ALA A 712 42.08 -5.77 36.61
N PRO A 713 41.71 -4.52 36.95
CA PRO A 713 42.05 -3.93 38.22
C PRO A 713 41.43 -4.74 39.36
N ARG A 714 42.27 -5.17 40.31
CA ARG A 714 41.82 -5.61 41.62
C ARG A 714 41.10 -4.43 42.26
N THR A 715 39.78 -4.49 42.32
CA THR A 715 39.04 -3.75 43.33
C THR A 715 39.59 -4.22 44.68
N GLU A 716 40.15 -3.29 45.45
CA GLU A 716 40.64 -3.56 46.81
C GLU A 716 39.49 -4.12 47.65
N GLU A 717 39.57 -5.41 47.96
CA GLU A 717 38.82 -6.01 49.07
C GLU A 717 39.25 -5.30 50.36
N PRO A 718 38.32 -4.79 51.19
CA PRO A 718 38.68 -4.21 52.47
C PRO A 718 39.30 -5.30 53.37
N PRO A 719 40.25 -4.95 54.25
CA PRO A 719 40.86 -5.91 55.15
C PRO A 719 39.80 -6.56 56.05
N PRO A 720 39.96 -7.85 56.42
CA PRO A 720 39.03 -8.53 57.30
C PRO A 720 38.94 -7.79 58.64
N PRO A 721 37.72 -7.57 59.18
CA PRO A 721 37.57 -6.90 60.45
C PRO A 721 38.21 -7.75 61.56
N GLU A 722 38.91 -7.09 62.48
CA GLU A 722 39.49 -7.71 63.67
C GLU A 722 38.41 -8.46 64.49
N PRO A 723 38.73 -9.62 65.08
CA PRO A 723 37.79 -10.36 65.90
C PRO A 723 37.44 -9.55 67.16
N THR A 724 36.20 -9.03 67.19
CA THR A 724 35.61 -8.30 68.33
C THR A 724 34.49 -9.20 68.91
N PRO A 725 34.21 -9.20 70.24
CA PRO A 725 33.75 -10.38 70.98
C PRO A 725 32.38 -10.93 70.56
N ALA A 726 32.20 -12.23 70.79
CA ALA A 726 31.09 -13.11 70.41
C ALA A 726 29.65 -12.76 70.89
N HIS A 727 29.35 -11.52 71.29
CA HIS A 727 28.08 -11.15 71.93
C HIS A 727 27.37 -9.88 71.37
N ALA A 728 27.74 -9.39 70.19
CA ALA A 728 27.23 -8.09 69.69
C ALA A 728 25.77 -8.08 69.16
N LEU A 729 25.24 -9.22 68.72
CA LEU A 729 23.89 -9.33 68.11
C LEU A 729 22.87 -10.08 69.00
N ASP A 730 23.31 -10.59 70.14
CA ASP A 730 22.51 -11.46 71.00
C ASP A 730 21.31 -10.69 71.59
N GLY A 731 20.10 -11.24 71.44
CA GLY A 731 18.83 -10.65 71.84
C GLY A 731 18.24 -9.58 70.91
N ARG A 732 18.91 -9.23 69.79
CA ARG A 732 18.41 -8.19 68.87
C ARG A 732 17.22 -8.64 68.04
N ARG A 733 16.33 -7.69 67.75
CA ARG A 733 15.07 -7.91 67.03
C ARG A 733 15.21 -7.75 65.53
N VAL A 734 15.14 -8.84 64.77
CA VAL A 734 15.28 -8.84 63.30
C VAL A 734 13.93 -9.06 62.59
N MET A 735 13.69 -8.36 61.49
CA MET A 735 12.54 -8.58 60.59
C MET A 735 13.01 -9.20 59.27
N LEU A 736 12.27 -10.18 58.77
CA LEU A 736 12.55 -10.82 57.48
C LEU A 736 11.54 -10.38 56.43
N VAL A 737 12.00 -10.00 55.24
CA VAL A 737 11.16 -9.69 54.08
C VAL A 737 11.53 -10.67 52.97
N GLU A 738 10.67 -11.65 52.72
CA GLU A 738 10.95 -12.81 51.85
C GLU A 738 9.63 -13.43 51.38
N ASP A 739 9.45 -13.57 50.06
CA ASP A 739 8.21 -14.08 49.48
C ASP A 739 8.17 -15.63 49.42
N GLN A 740 9.32 -16.28 49.59
CA GLN A 740 9.45 -17.73 49.65
C GLN A 740 9.48 -18.24 51.10
N ILE A 741 8.32 -18.72 51.56
CA ILE A 741 8.11 -19.15 52.96
C ILE A 741 9.15 -20.17 53.47
N LEU A 742 9.64 -21.09 52.62
CA LEU A 742 10.64 -22.08 53.04
C LEU A 742 12.03 -21.46 53.28
N ILE A 743 12.41 -20.46 52.49
CA ILE A 743 13.66 -19.71 52.68
C ILE A 743 13.53 -18.87 53.95
N ALA A 744 12.40 -18.18 54.12
CA ALA A 744 12.13 -17.36 55.29
C ALA A 744 12.16 -18.15 56.60
N MET A 745 11.51 -19.32 56.63
CA MET A 745 11.49 -20.22 57.79
C MET A 745 12.88 -20.80 58.10
N SER A 746 13.66 -21.14 57.08
CA SER A 746 15.04 -21.61 57.28
C SER A 746 15.90 -20.52 57.90
N LEU A 747 15.82 -19.30 57.37
CA LEU A 747 16.58 -18.16 57.87
C LEU A 747 16.12 -17.74 59.27
N GLU A 748 14.82 -17.83 59.57
CA GLU A 748 14.29 -17.58 60.91
C GLU A 748 14.89 -18.56 61.94
N ALA A 749 14.90 -19.86 61.61
CA ALA A 749 15.50 -20.89 62.47
C ALA A 749 17.00 -20.64 62.68
N ASP A 750 17.74 -20.40 61.59
CA ASP A 750 19.18 -20.15 61.65
C ASP A 750 19.47 -18.88 62.49
N LEU A 751 18.78 -17.76 62.28
CA LEU A 751 19.01 -16.53 63.07
C LEU A 751 18.67 -16.72 64.57
N THR A 752 17.66 -17.53 64.88
CA THR A 752 17.26 -17.83 66.26
C THR A 752 18.33 -18.65 66.98
N ASP A 753 18.94 -19.63 66.30
CA ASP A 753 20.03 -20.45 66.85
C ASP A 753 21.28 -19.62 67.22
N TYR A 754 21.46 -18.45 66.58
CA TYR A 754 22.53 -17.49 66.88
C TYR A 754 22.11 -16.35 67.84
N GLY A 755 20.96 -16.46 68.50
CA GLY A 755 20.54 -15.58 69.58
C GLY A 755 19.72 -14.34 69.17
N LEU A 756 19.36 -14.19 67.88
CA LEU A 756 18.48 -13.10 67.44
C LEU A 756 16.99 -13.46 67.64
N VAL A 757 16.15 -12.46 67.85
CA VAL A 757 14.70 -12.61 67.97
C VAL A 757 14.04 -12.17 66.67
N VAL A 758 13.50 -13.12 65.91
CA VAL A 758 12.77 -12.83 64.68
C VAL A 758 11.38 -12.29 65.03
N THR A 759 11.13 -11.04 64.68
CA THR A 759 9.89 -10.30 65.01
C THR A 759 8.73 -10.63 64.08
N GLY A 760 9.04 -11.18 62.91
CA GLY A 760 8.10 -11.75 61.95
C GLY A 760 8.66 -11.79 60.54
N ILE A 761 7.89 -12.43 59.66
CA ILE A 761 8.20 -12.63 58.25
C ILE A 761 7.15 -11.90 57.40
N ALA A 762 7.61 -11.00 56.53
CA ALA A 762 6.78 -10.27 55.58
C ALA A 762 6.94 -10.87 54.16
N PRO A 763 5.87 -11.39 53.54
CA PRO A 763 5.92 -11.93 52.17
C PRO A 763 5.84 -10.86 51.07
N ASP A 764 5.47 -9.64 51.43
CA ASP A 764 5.29 -8.49 50.53
C ASP A 764 5.61 -7.17 51.26
N SER A 765 5.77 -6.11 50.49
CA SER A 765 6.10 -4.78 51.01
C SER A 765 5.00 -4.21 51.89
N ALA A 766 3.73 -4.50 51.58
CA ALA A 766 2.59 -4.03 52.37
C ALA A 766 2.64 -4.56 53.81
N THR A 767 2.87 -5.87 53.98
CA THR A 767 3.01 -6.53 55.27
C THR A 767 4.24 -6.02 56.01
N ALA A 768 5.36 -5.81 55.31
CA ALA A 768 6.57 -5.25 55.92
C ALA A 768 6.33 -3.84 56.47
N PHE A 769 5.64 -2.97 55.72
CA PHE A 769 5.27 -1.64 56.21
C PHE A 769 4.33 -1.68 57.40
N GLU A 770 3.35 -2.60 57.43
CA GLU A 770 2.47 -2.78 58.58
C GLU A 770 3.26 -3.21 59.83
N MET A 771 4.21 -4.12 59.67
CA MET A 771 5.09 -4.58 60.75
C MET A 771 5.96 -3.44 61.29
N ILE A 772 6.62 -2.69 60.40
CA ILE A 772 7.45 -1.52 60.77
C ILE A 772 6.63 -0.48 61.53
N ARG A 773 5.38 -0.19 61.09
CA ARG A 773 4.50 0.78 61.76
C ARG A 773 4.03 0.30 63.14
N ARG A 774 3.75 -1.00 63.26
CA ARG A 774 3.23 -1.57 64.51
C ARG A 774 4.32 -1.65 65.56
N ASP A 775 5.49 -2.13 65.18
CA ASP A 775 6.60 -2.37 66.09
C ASP A 775 7.92 -2.45 65.28
N PRO A 776 8.67 -1.34 65.16
CA PRO A 776 9.83 -1.26 64.27
C PRO A 776 10.94 -2.22 64.73
N PRO A 777 11.56 -2.95 63.79
CA PRO A 777 12.64 -3.86 64.12
C PRO A 777 13.95 -3.13 64.40
N GLU A 778 14.89 -3.82 65.04
CA GLU A 778 16.26 -3.31 65.27
C GLU A 778 17.21 -3.67 64.12
N LEU A 779 16.87 -4.69 63.32
CA LEU A 779 17.62 -5.18 62.17
C LEU A 779 16.64 -5.71 61.11
N ALA A 780 17.02 -5.76 59.83
CA ALA A 780 16.21 -6.44 58.82
C ALA A 780 17.02 -7.17 57.73
N VAL A 781 16.45 -8.23 57.17
CA VAL A 781 16.96 -8.94 55.98
C VAL A 781 15.90 -8.86 54.88
N LEU A 782 16.26 -8.32 53.72
CA LEU A 782 15.32 -8.04 52.62
C LEU A 782 15.70 -8.82 51.36
N ASP A 783 14.80 -9.68 50.87
CA ASP A 783 14.86 -10.13 49.48
C ASP A 783 14.64 -8.95 48.54
N VAL A 784 15.50 -8.77 47.56
CA VAL A 784 15.39 -7.72 46.54
C VAL A 784 14.11 -7.89 45.73
N ASN A 785 13.80 -9.12 45.32
CA ASN A 785 12.65 -9.43 44.49
C ASN A 785 11.56 -10.12 45.31
N LEU A 786 10.40 -9.48 45.40
CA LEU A 786 9.19 -10.09 45.93
C LEU A 786 8.30 -10.47 44.73
N ARG A 787 7.38 -11.41 44.91
CA ARG A 787 6.57 -12.04 43.85
C ARG A 787 6.12 -11.13 42.69
N ASN A 788 5.70 -9.90 42.98
CA ASN A 788 5.22 -8.93 41.98
C ASN A 788 5.79 -7.51 42.17
N GLU A 789 6.79 -7.32 43.03
CA GLU A 789 7.32 -6.00 43.41
C GLU A 789 8.75 -6.12 43.95
N ASP A 790 9.43 -5.01 44.19
CA ASP A 790 10.74 -4.97 44.86
C ASP A 790 10.60 -4.52 46.33
N SER A 791 11.64 -4.79 47.12
CA SER A 791 11.69 -4.37 48.53
C SER A 791 12.33 -2.99 48.74
N PHE A 792 12.63 -2.22 47.68
CA PHE A 792 13.32 -0.93 47.81
C PHE A 792 12.50 0.11 48.57
N GLY A 793 11.16 0.04 48.46
CA GLY A 793 10.28 0.88 49.27
C GLY A 793 10.43 0.61 50.77
N VAL A 794 10.57 -0.67 51.15
CA VAL A 794 10.77 -1.09 52.55
C VAL A 794 12.16 -0.69 53.03
N ALA A 795 13.19 -0.89 52.19
CA ALA A 795 14.56 -0.46 52.46
C ALA A 795 14.65 1.05 52.72
N ALA A 796 13.95 1.87 51.93
CA ALA A 796 13.89 3.32 52.14
C ALA A 796 13.28 3.67 53.52
N ALA A 797 12.19 3.00 53.91
CA ALA A 797 11.56 3.25 55.21
C ALA A 797 12.43 2.82 56.39
N LEU A 798 13.16 1.70 56.28
CA LEU A 798 14.10 1.26 57.30
C LEU A 798 15.30 2.22 57.41
N GLN A 799 15.83 2.69 56.28
CA GLN A 799 16.90 3.68 56.25
C GLN A 799 16.47 5.02 56.88
N ASP A 800 15.24 5.48 56.59
CA ASP A 800 14.68 6.70 57.17
C ASP A 800 14.46 6.58 58.70
N LEU A 801 14.25 5.36 59.20
CA LEU A 801 14.16 5.04 60.63
C LEU A 801 15.53 4.78 61.30
N GLY A 802 16.61 4.75 60.52
CA GLY A 802 17.95 4.41 61.01
C GLY A 802 18.10 2.95 61.43
N VAL A 803 17.27 2.05 60.90
CA VAL A 803 17.34 0.60 61.16
C VAL A 803 18.32 -0.04 60.18
N PRO A 804 19.38 -0.72 60.64
CA PRO A 804 20.30 -1.45 59.76
C PRO A 804 19.62 -2.62 59.05
N PHE A 805 19.97 -2.84 57.79
CA PHE A 805 19.45 -3.96 57.02
C PHE A 805 20.46 -4.49 56.00
N VAL A 806 20.20 -5.70 55.49
CA VAL A 806 21.00 -6.37 54.45
C VAL A 806 20.09 -6.83 53.31
N PHE A 807 20.57 -6.71 52.07
CA PHE A 807 19.87 -7.26 50.91
C PHE A 807 20.27 -8.72 50.65
N ALA A 808 19.28 -9.55 50.33
CA ALA A 808 19.44 -10.91 49.85
C ALA A 808 18.98 -10.98 48.39
N THR A 809 19.79 -11.48 47.45
CA THR A 809 19.45 -11.49 46.01
C THR A 809 19.73 -12.82 45.34
N GLY A 810 18.89 -13.22 44.39
CA GLY A 810 19.07 -14.41 43.55
C GLY A 810 19.78 -14.16 42.20
N TYR A 811 20.22 -12.92 41.92
CA TYR A 811 20.86 -12.57 40.64
C TYR A 811 22.37 -12.83 40.59
N GLY A 812 22.95 -13.33 41.69
CA GLY A 812 24.40 -13.36 41.91
C GLY A 812 25.01 -11.95 41.93
N GLY A 813 26.32 -11.85 42.18
CA GLY A 813 27.08 -10.61 42.37
C GLY A 813 27.08 -9.51 41.28
N ASP A 814 26.13 -9.54 40.33
CA ASP A 814 25.85 -8.47 39.35
C ASP A 814 24.75 -7.50 39.83
N PHE A 815 24.17 -7.72 41.01
CA PHE A 815 23.17 -6.82 41.58
C PHE A 815 23.83 -5.58 42.22
N GLU A 816 23.73 -4.45 41.53
CA GLU A 816 24.08 -3.15 42.10
C GLU A 816 22.82 -2.49 42.72
N PRO A 817 22.77 -2.30 44.05
CA PRO A 817 21.65 -1.61 44.67
C PRO A 817 21.59 -0.15 44.17
N PRO A 818 20.41 0.47 44.10
CA PRO A 818 20.27 1.88 43.72
C PRO A 818 21.23 2.77 44.52
N PRO A 819 21.75 3.90 43.96
CA PRO A 819 22.81 4.70 44.58
C PRO A 819 22.55 5.13 46.04
N ARG A 820 21.28 5.27 46.43
CA ARG A 820 20.82 5.56 47.79
C ARG A 820 21.20 4.47 48.82
N PHE A 821 21.35 3.24 48.37
CA PHE A 821 21.67 2.06 49.17
C PHE A 821 23.05 1.48 48.87
N GLY A 822 23.92 2.22 48.16
CA GLY A 822 25.23 1.71 47.74
C GLY A 822 26.19 1.33 48.88
N ALA A 823 25.91 1.74 50.12
CA ALA A 823 26.66 1.37 51.32
C ALA A 823 26.04 0.19 52.10
N VAL A 824 24.89 -0.33 51.65
CA VAL A 824 24.18 -1.43 52.31
C VAL A 824 24.80 -2.77 51.89
N PRO A 825 25.12 -3.68 52.81
CA PRO A 825 25.61 -5.01 52.48
C PRO A 825 24.63 -5.80 51.61
N VAL A 826 25.15 -6.55 50.64
CA VAL A 826 24.39 -7.44 49.75
C VAL A 826 24.92 -8.87 49.91
N VAL A 827 24.01 -9.83 49.99
CA VAL A 827 24.29 -11.25 50.15
C VAL A 827 23.60 -12.04 49.03
N ASP A 828 24.35 -12.90 48.35
CA ASP A 828 23.85 -13.71 47.23
C ASP A 828 23.19 -15.01 47.73
N LYS A 829 22.01 -15.34 47.19
CA LYS A 829 21.34 -16.63 47.39
C LYS A 829 21.94 -17.67 46.43
N PRO A 830 22.31 -18.88 46.89
CA PRO A 830 22.19 -19.38 48.27
C PRO A 830 23.36 -18.95 49.18
N TYR A 831 23.05 -18.41 50.37
CA TYR A 831 24.03 -17.87 51.33
C TYR A 831 24.26 -18.77 52.56
N HIS A 832 25.41 -18.61 53.25
CA HIS A 832 25.58 -19.11 54.61
C HIS A 832 25.06 -18.11 55.65
N ILE A 833 24.58 -18.62 56.78
CA ILE A 833 24.14 -17.78 57.91
C ILE A 833 25.24 -16.84 58.40
N SER A 834 26.52 -17.24 58.30
CA SER A 834 27.66 -16.39 58.62
C SER A 834 27.72 -15.12 57.78
N ASP A 835 27.30 -15.18 56.51
CA ASP A 835 27.36 -14.07 55.57
C ASP A 835 26.27 -13.05 55.89
N VAL A 836 25.06 -13.55 56.20
CA VAL A 836 23.95 -12.73 56.69
C VAL A 836 24.30 -12.09 58.03
N LEU A 837 24.89 -12.84 58.97
CA LEU A 837 25.31 -12.29 60.27
C LEU A 837 26.45 -11.28 60.15
N SER A 838 27.37 -11.47 59.21
CA SER A 838 28.44 -10.51 58.91
C SER A 838 27.85 -9.23 58.31
N GLY A 839 26.95 -9.35 57.33
CA GLY A 839 26.23 -8.22 56.73
C GLY A 839 25.43 -7.43 57.77
N LEU A 840 24.73 -8.10 58.68
CA LEU A 840 24.00 -7.46 59.78
C LEU A 840 24.89 -6.79 60.83
N ARG A 841 26.18 -7.14 60.92
CA ARG A 841 27.16 -6.44 61.78
C ARG A 841 27.81 -5.24 61.10
N GLN A 842 27.88 -5.27 59.77
CA GLN A 842 28.45 -4.21 58.93
C GLN A 842 27.46 -3.09 58.65
N ALA A 843 26.17 -3.43 58.52
CA ALA A 843 25.05 -2.50 58.44
C ALA A 843 24.88 -1.75 59.77
#